data_AF-A0A1H5VNT4-F1
#
_entry.id   AF-A0A1H5VNT4-F1
#
_cell.length_a   1.000
_cell.length_b   1.000
_cell.length_c   1.000
_cell.angle_alpha   90.00
_cell.angle_beta   90.00
_cell.angle_gamma   90.00
#
_symmetry.space_group_name_H-M   'P 1'
#
loop_
_entity.id
_entity.type
_entity.pdbx_description
1 polymer ?
#
loop_
_entity_poly.entity_id
_entity_poly.type
_entity_poly.pdbx_seq_one_letter_code
_entity_poly.pdbx_strand_id
1 'polypeptide(L)'
;MRMARLAVAAAAAAALAVPLALPAAAAGTAGGGDGAAAAARPWLNARLPLDKRVDLLLAQMTNTEKASLMTAVGVPSGSHATGYIPGVDRLGIPGMQFTDGPGGVRDGQPETALPSPVSLAASFDTELAKQYGTVMGTEAKYRGYQVIYGPMVNIVRTPLGGRDFETLGEDPQLAGDIAASEIGGIQDQGVAAQVKHFAGNNQENGRTTTSSNIDERTLHEIYLPAFEKAVEDAHVWSLMCAYNKVNGTYACENAQILRDVLIDEWKYDGVVDTDYPANHSTVASALAGLDQEFSGTTYFQQLPAAVAAGQVPQSVLDDAARRILRLEFRTGQFDAKKPATADFDADSAFARKAAEDGSVLLKNSGQVLPLDTKKLTSLAVIGPNADTAITGGGGSSAVTPYKKVDPLTGLKARLGSGVDITSVKAGNATGYPAIPASALSGLKGEYFANKTLTGTPAVTRDDPNIDFDWGSGSPADGIPADGFSARWTGTLTAPATGTYTFSATSDDGSRIYLDDKLIADNWSDHASQAVTSTPIQLTAGEPHSLRVEYYDNAQSASVTIGWSSPDVPDPTIQAAVDAAKSADAAVVVVGDSSSEGSDRTTLALPGNENDLIKAVAAANPKTVVVLRAGAPVLMPWLADVPAVLDMWYPGQEDGNALAALLTGDASPGGRLPVSFPRTDTQTAVAAAPGRYPAVNGVYDYSEGLDVGYRWYQDEGQTPLFPFGYGLSYTSFRVSHLTVDSPDPGGLSATAAGTAPVRLSVDVTNTGARSGSDVVQVYLGHPAGSGEPPKELATFAKVEVKPGRTERVHLTLGADALRVWDSSAHDWTVQDGRYPVYVGESSADTPLSTSVTVRRSVGTQYTGVTAAPTTAAGSTQTVRQTFTNTGDSTVRNARLALSLPTGWTATAAGHGGTTFPAVGAHASVSTSWTVTAPADATAGTATLTGRATFTLDGPQTRSGTATTTVPYASAAAAYDNEGISADSDPSTGNLDPGGYSFSATQLAAVGYTPGATVTANGLSYTWPDTQPGQPDNIAAAGQVIQVQGQGSRLGLLGTGVSSAHSGTVTVTYTDGTSTDLAVSFPDWYSNAASGNSQLAVTTANWNRPPGDTLGNHAVSLYTTGGALDPSKTVATVKLPDDSGIHVFALSVG
;
A
#
# COMPACT_ATOMS: atom_id res chain seq x y z
N MET A 1 -22.95 -57.32 -44.19
CA MET A 1 -22.52 -57.15 -45.60
C MET A 1 -21.29 -56.24 -45.59
N ARG A 2 -20.08 -56.81 -45.68
CA ARG A 2 -19.17 -56.81 -46.86
C ARG A 2 -18.59 -55.41 -47.18
N MET A 3 -17.34 -55.15 -46.74
CA MET A 3 -16.08 -55.13 -47.53
C MET A 3 -15.77 -53.72 -48.07
N ALA A 4 -14.56 -53.13 -47.96
CA ALA A 4 -13.23 -53.75 -48.12
C ALA A 4 -12.09 -53.07 -47.32
N ARG A 5 -11.14 -53.91 -46.89
CA ARG A 5 -9.73 -53.61 -46.57
C ARG A 5 -8.87 -54.20 -47.69
N LEU A 6 -7.65 -53.68 -47.92
CA LEU A 6 -6.35 -54.38 -48.12
C LEU A 6 -5.29 -53.33 -48.54
N ALA A 7 -4.01 -53.38 -48.14
CA ALA A 7 -3.11 -54.48 -47.80
C ALA A 7 -2.19 -54.09 -46.61
N VAL A 8 -1.99 -54.89 -45.55
CA VAL A 8 -1.24 -56.16 -45.34
C VAL A 8 0.29 -56.00 -45.28
N ALA A 9 0.81 -56.40 -44.11
CA ALA A 9 2.20 -56.41 -43.67
C ALA A 9 2.98 -57.68 -44.05
N ALA A 10 4.31 -57.58 -44.04
CA ALA A 10 5.29 -58.67 -43.85
C ALA A 10 6.43 -58.07 -43.00
N ALA A 11 6.66 -58.48 -41.74
CA ALA A 11 7.25 -59.71 -41.21
C ALA A 11 8.76 -59.59 -40.90
N ALA A 12 9.04 -59.47 -39.59
CA ALA A 12 10.12 -60.05 -38.78
C ALA A 12 11.62 -59.92 -39.17
N ALA A 13 12.33 -59.22 -38.28
CA ALA A 13 13.55 -59.61 -37.55
C ALA A 13 14.92 -59.68 -38.26
N ALA A 14 15.84 -58.89 -37.67
CA ALA A 14 17.30 -59.00 -37.57
C ALA A 14 18.18 -58.37 -38.68
N ALA A 15 18.60 -57.12 -38.44
CA ALA A 15 19.91 -56.49 -38.74
C ALA A 15 19.76 -54.98 -38.48
N LEU A 16 20.26 -54.39 -37.40
CA LEU A 16 21.66 -54.04 -37.08
C LEU A 16 21.64 -52.56 -36.66
N ALA A 17 21.80 -52.39 -35.34
CA ALA A 17 22.03 -51.18 -34.56
C ALA A 17 22.61 -49.96 -35.32
N VAL A 18 21.89 -48.84 -35.23
CA VAL A 18 22.48 -47.50 -35.21
C VAL A 18 22.05 -46.86 -33.89
N PRO A 19 22.99 -46.45 -33.01
CA PRO A 19 22.66 -46.02 -31.67
C PRO A 19 22.01 -44.64 -31.71
N LEU A 20 20.83 -44.53 -31.09
CA LEU A 20 20.33 -43.26 -30.57
C LEU A 20 21.34 -42.79 -29.51
N ALA A 21 22.12 -41.78 -29.87
CA ALA A 21 22.98 -41.08 -28.93
C ALA A 21 22.07 -40.32 -27.95
N LEU A 22 21.73 -40.97 -26.85
CA LEU A 22 21.47 -40.30 -25.58
C LEU A 22 22.69 -39.40 -25.28
N PRO A 23 22.53 -38.13 -24.88
CA PRO A 23 23.60 -37.49 -24.17
C PRO A 23 23.72 -38.22 -22.83
N ALA A 24 24.72 -39.09 -22.73
CA ALA A 24 25.13 -39.68 -21.48
C ALA A 24 25.48 -38.54 -20.51
N ALA A 25 24.93 -38.62 -19.31
CA ALA A 25 25.43 -37.89 -18.15
C ALA A 25 26.94 -38.16 -18.04
N ALA A 26 27.74 -37.13 -18.26
CA ALA A 26 29.15 -37.15 -17.93
C ALA A 26 29.27 -37.03 -16.41
N ALA A 27 29.36 -38.16 -15.71
CA ALA A 27 30.06 -38.21 -14.45
C ALA A 27 31.55 -38.04 -14.75
N GLY A 28 32.07 -36.81 -14.60
CA GLY A 28 33.47 -36.49 -14.85
C GLY A 28 33.80 -35.05 -14.48
N THR A 29 34.59 -34.92 -13.42
CA THR A 29 35.25 -33.70 -12.89
C THR A 29 34.35 -32.61 -12.32
N ALA A 30 34.18 -32.64 -11.00
CA ALA A 30 33.97 -31.43 -10.21
C ALA A 30 35.12 -30.44 -10.48
N GLY A 31 34.77 -29.18 -10.78
CA GLY A 31 35.68 -28.04 -10.82
C GLY A 31 35.80 -27.37 -12.19
N GLY A 32 35.10 -26.26 -12.40
CA GLY A 32 35.51 -25.25 -13.39
C GLY A 32 34.43 -24.45 -14.14
N GLY A 33 33.19 -24.93 -14.24
CA GLY A 33 32.16 -24.32 -15.14
C GLY A 33 31.39 -23.12 -14.56
N ASP A 34 31.04 -23.14 -13.28
CA ASP A 34 30.16 -22.12 -12.67
C ASP A 34 30.84 -20.74 -12.49
N GLY A 35 32.17 -20.69 -12.53
CA GLY A 35 32.93 -19.46 -12.33
C GLY A 35 32.91 -18.49 -13.51
N ALA A 36 32.74 -18.99 -14.75
CA ALA A 36 32.83 -18.16 -15.97
C ALA A 36 31.52 -17.45 -16.31
N ALA A 37 30.37 -18.08 -16.07
CA ALA A 37 29.05 -17.45 -16.24
C ALA A 37 28.73 -16.43 -15.13
N ALA A 38 29.14 -16.73 -13.88
CA ALA A 38 29.04 -15.80 -12.76
C ALA A 38 29.94 -14.55 -12.92
N ALA A 39 31.05 -14.67 -13.66
CA ALA A 39 31.93 -13.53 -13.97
C ALA A 39 31.31 -12.54 -15.00
N ALA A 40 30.42 -13.00 -15.88
CA ALA A 40 29.77 -12.17 -16.91
C ALA A 40 28.48 -11.49 -16.42
N ARG A 41 27.79 -12.08 -15.42
CA ARG A 41 26.56 -11.54 -14.81
C ARG A 41 26.68 -11.53 -13.27
N PRO A 42 27.39 -10.56 -12.68
CA PRO A 42 27.69 -10.57 -11.24
C PRO A 42 26.45 -10.48 -10.35
N TRP A 43 25.31 -10.00 -10.87
CA TRP A 43 24.02 -9.99 -10.16
C TRP A 43 23.41 -11.39 -9.96
N LEU A 44 23.90 -12.44 -10.62
CA LEU A 44 23.46 -13.82 -10.38
C LEU A 44 24.17 -14.46 -9.17
N ASN A 45 25.10 -13.78 -8.53
CA ASN A 45 25.74 -14.27 -7.32
C ASN A 45 24.80 -14.16 -6.11
N ALA A 46 24.10 -15.24 -5.80
CA ALA A 46 23.17 -15.34 -4.66
C ALA A 46 23.84 -15.15 -3.27
N ARG A 47 25.18 -15.06 -3.19
CA ARG A 47 25.88 -14.72 -1.93
C ARG A 47 25.91 -13.22 -1.64
N LEU A 48 25.60 -12.38 -2.64
CA LEU A 48 25.51 -10.93 -2.44
C LEU A 48 24.15 -10.57 -1.84
N PRO A 49 24.08 -9.51 -1.00
CA PRO A 49 22.80 -8.95 -0.56
C PRO A 49 21.91 -8.61 -1.75
N LEU A 50 20.60 -8.77 -1.60
CA LEU A 50 19.61 -8.55 -2.66
C LEU A 50 19.79 -7.18 -3.33
N ASP A 51 19.82 -6.09 -2.57
CA ASP A 51 19.95 -4.75 -3.14
C ASP A 51 21.27 -4.56 -3.90
N LYS A 52 22.34 -5.25 -3.49
CA LYS A 52 23.60 -5.21 -4.23
C LYS A 52 23.49 -5.89 -5.60
N ARG A 53 22.71 -6.97 -5.69
CA ARG A 53 22.44 -7.67 -6.95
C ARG A 53 21.58 -6.80 -7.88
N VAL A 54 20.56 -6.15 -7.32
CA VAL A 54 19.73 -5.16 -8.03
C VAL A 54 20.60 -4.02 -8.57
N ASP A 55 21.46 -3.42 -7.75
CA ASP A 55 22.40 -2.35 -8.17
C ASP A 55 23.27 -2.78 -9.35
N LEU A 56 23.85 -3.98 -9.26
CA LEU A 56 24.73 -4.52 -10.29
C LEU A 56 24.00 -4.72 -11.62
N LEU A 57 22.74 -5.15 -11.58
CA LEU A 57 21.91 -5.32 -12.77
C LEU A 57 21.45 -3.96 -13.34
N LEU A 58 20.93 -3.09 -12.48
CA LEU A 58 20.46 -1.75 -12.85
C LEU A 58 21.55 -0.93 -13.54
N ALA A 59 22.79 -1.01 -13.06
CA ALA A 59 23.95 -0.34 -13.64
C ALA A 59 24.27 -0.78 -15.08
N GLN A 60 23.77 -1.94 -15.53
CA GLN A 60 23.94 -2.42 -16.89
C GLN A 60 22.80 -2.01 -17.83
N MET A 61 21.71 -1.44 -17.31
CA MET A 61 20.51 -1.13 -18.10
C MET A 61 20.59 0.26 -18.74
N THR A 62 20.11 0.34 -19.98
CA THR A 62 19.80 1.61 -20.65
C THR A 62 18.47 2.18 -20.16
N ASN A 63 18.21 3.47 -20.40
CA ASN A 63 16.92 4.09 -20.04
C ASN A 63 15.74 3.44 -20.78
N THR A 64 15.93 3.00 -22.03
CA THR A 64 14.89 2.29 -22.78
C THR A 64 14.55 0.95 -22.14
N GLU A 65 15.54 0.21 -21.67
CA GLU A 65 15.30 -1.07 -20.98
C GLU A 65 14.65 -0.85 -19.61
N LYS A 66 15.07 0.18 -18.86
CA LYS A 66 14.42 0.55 -17.60
C LYS A 66 12.94 0.86 -17.82
N ALA A 67 12.62 1.70 -18.82
CA ALA A 67 11.25 2.03 -19.16
C ALA A 67 10.43 0.84 -19.69
N SER A 68 11.07 -0.14 -20.34
CA SER A 68 10.36 -1.35 -20.80
C SER A 68 9.85 -2.21 -19.65
N LEU A 69 10.50 -2.18 -18.47
CA LEU A 69 9.99 -2.84 -17.27
C LEU A 69 8.74 -2.16 -16.69
N MET A 70 8.48 -0.91 -17.07
CA MET A 70 7.39 -0.08 -16.53
C MET A 70 6.16 -0.07 -17.45
N THR A 71 6.22 -0.75 -18.59
CA THR A 71 5.17 -0.70 -19.62
C THR A 71 4.67 -2.11 -19.90
N ALA A 72 3.43 -2.41 -19.50
CA ALA A 72 2.80 -3.67 -19.86
C ALA A 72 2.55 -3.76 -21.36
N VAL A 73 2.68 -4.96 -21.92
CA VAL A 73 2.40 -5.23 -23.34
C VAL A 73 1.41 -6.38 -23.48
N GLY A 74 0.95 -6.62 -24.71
CA GLY A 74 0.08 -7.76 -25.00
C GLY A 74 0.68 -9.08 -24.53
N VAL A 75 -0.14 -9.90 -23.88
CA VAL A 75 0.26 -11.19 -23.33
C VAL A 75 0.78 -12.10 -24.46
N PRO A 76 1.93 -12.78 -24.28
CA PRO A 76 2.50 -13.65 -25.30
C PRO A 76 1.55 -14.78 -25.70
N SER A 77 1.62 -15.20 -26.97
CA SER A 77 0.80 -16.33 -27.46
C SER A 77 1.06 -17.59 -26.63
N GLY A 78 -0.03 -18.19 -26.12
CA GLY A 78 0.02 -19.39 -25.29
C GLY A 78 0.13 -19.13 -23.78
N SER A 79 0.27 -17.87 -23.35
CA SER A 79 0.08 -17.48 -21.95
C SER A 79 -1.39 -17.11 -21.70
N HIS A 80 -1.84 -17.39 -20.47
CA HIS A 80 -3.18 -17.07 -19.97
C HIS A 80 -3.18 -15.94 -18.93
N ALA A 81 -2.03 -15.30 -18.72
CA ALA A 81 -1.87 -14.22 -17.77
C ALA A 81 -2.84 -13.06 -18.07
N THR A 82 -3.27 -12.35 -17.02
CA THR A 82 -4.01 -11.09 -17.13
C THR A 82 -3.10 -9.96 -17.62
N GLY A 83 -1.86 -9.93 -17.13
CA GLY A 83 -0.88 -8.90 -17.44
C GLY A 83 0.48 -9.48 -17.79
N TYR A 84 1.24 -8.75 -18.61
CA TYR A 84 2.60 -9.14 -18.98
C TYR A 84 3.53 -7.94 -19.12
N ILE A 85 4.69 -8.03 -18.47
CA ILE A 85 5.81 -7.10 -18.59
C ILE A 85 6.96 -7.81 -19.29
N PRO A 86 7.48 -7.27 -20.40
CA PRO A 86 8.53 -7.94 -21.17
C PRO A 86 9.87 -7.92 -20.42
N GLY A 87 10.62 -9.02 -20.56
CA GLY A 87 11.99 -9.13 -20.05
C GLY A 87 13.05 -8.43 -20.93
N VAL A 88 14.31 -8.57 -20.53
CA VAL A 88 15.49 -8.03 -21.23
C VAL A 88 16.52 -9.14 -21.46
N ASP A 89 16.45 -9.77 -22.65
CA ASP A 89 17.21 -10.98 -23.00
C ASP A 89 18.72 -10.86 -22.80
N ARG A 90 19.33 -9.74 -23.23
CA ARG A 90 20.80 -9.57 -23.13
C ARG A 90 21.28 -9.60 -21.68
N LEU A 91 20.45 -9.13 -20.76
CA LEU A 91 20.70 -9.12 -19.32
C LEU A 91 20.18 -10.39 -18.64
N GLY A 92 19.40 -11.20 -19.34
CA GLY A 92 18.78 -12.41 -18.81
C GLY A 92 17.68 -12.10 -17.81
N ILE A 93 17.00 -10.97 -17.98
CA ILE A 93 15.81 -10.60 -17.23
C ILE A 93 14.62 -11.33 -17.88
N PRO A 94 13.95 -12.28 -17.20
CA PRO A 94 12.74 -12.92 -17.73
C PRO A 94 11.56 -11.94 -17.77
N GLY A 95 10.55 -12.22 -18.60
CA GLY A 95 9.28 -11.49 -18.51
C GLY A 95 8.50 -11.85 -17.25
N MET A 96 7.75 -10.89 -16.71
CA MET A 96 6.85 -11.11 -15.58
C MET A 96 5.41 -11.30 -16.05
N GLN A 97 4.74 -12.29 -15.47
CA GLN A 97 3.34 -12.58 -15.72
C GLN A 97 2.51 -12.33 -14.46
N PHE A 98 1.36 -11.73 -14.67
CA PHE A 98 0.44 -11.29 -13.63
C PHE A 98 -0.91 -11.96 -13.85
N THR A 99 -1.59 -12.32 -12.78
CA THR A 99 -2.91 -12.93 -12.85
C THR A 99 -3.88 -12.20 -11.94
N ASP A 100 -5.14 -12.19 -12.35
CA ASP A 100 -6.21 -11.73 -11.49
C ASP A 100 -6.49 -12.67 -10.33
N GLY A 101 -7.21 -12.08 -9.38
CA GLY A 101 -7.93 -12.64 -8.26
C GLY A 101 -8.95 -11.59 -7.81
N PRO A 102 -9.41 -11.53 -6.54
CA PRO A 102 -8.89 -12.21 -5.34
C PRO A 102 -9.60 -13.52 -4.92
N GLY A 103 -10.63 -13.97 -5.65
CA GLY A 103 -11.34 -15.24 -5.35
C GLY A 103 -10.56 -16.54 -5.64
N GLY A 104 -9.27 -16.45 -5.93
CA GLY A 104 -8.44 -17.51 -6.52
C GLY A 104 -7.68 -17.01 -7.75
N VAL A 105 -6.94 -17.90 -8.44
CA VAL A 105 -6.22 -17.56 -9.68
C VAL A 105 -7.21 -17.47 -10.85
N ARG A 106 -7.28 -16.31 -11.51
CA ARG A 106 -8.09 -16.14 -12.73
C ARG A 106 -7.21 -16.02 -13.99
N ASP A 107 -7.14 -17.11 -14.75
CA ASP A 107 -6.52 -17.16 -16.08
C ASP A 107 -7.44 -17.80 -17.16
N GLY A 108 -8.69 -18.07 -16.80
CA GLY A 108 -9.68 -18.74 -17.65
C GLY A 108 -9.49 -20.27 -17.77
N GLN A 109 -8.52 -20.85 -17.07
CA GLN A 109 -8.38 -22.29 -16.90
C GLN A 109 -9.04 -22.75 -15.57
N PRO A 110 -9.35 -24.05 -15.43
CA PRO A 110 -9.85 -24.58 -14.17
C PRO A 110 -8.82 -24.44 -13.04
N GLU A 111 -9.20 -23.73 -11.97
CA GLU A 111 -8.42 -23.40 -10.76
C GLU A 111 -9.32 -23.48 -9.52
N THR A 112 -8.77 -23.39 -8.30
CA THR A 112 -9.61 -23.38 -7.10
C THR A 112 -10.36 -22.05 -6.99
N ALA A 113 -11.69 -22.09 -7.16
CA ALA A 113 -12.55 -20.95 -6.82
C ALA A 113 -12.85 -21.00 -5.31
N LEU A 114 -12.17 -20.13 -4.57
CA LEU A 114 -12.33 -19.99 -3.13
C LEU A 114 -13.62 -19.21 -2.79
N PRO A 115 -14.10 -19.27 -1.54
CA PRO A 115 -15.17 -18.37 -1.10
C PRO A 115 -14.79 -16.91 -1.31
N SER A 116 -15.77 -16.04 -1.53
CA SER A 116 -15.52 -14.61 -1.72
C SER A 116 -14.74 -14.01 -0.53
N PRO A 117 -13.88 -13.00 -0.75
CA PRO A 117 -13.12 -12.36 0.33
C PRO A 117 -13.97 -11.86 1.50
N VAL A 118 -15.20 -11.37 1.27
CA VAL A 118 -16.11 -11.00 2.38
C VAL A 118 -16.48 -12.22 3.25
N SER A 119 -16.58 -13.42 2.65
CA SER A 119 -16.76 -14.69 3.38
C SER A 119 -15.50 -15.06 4.17
N LEU A 120 -14.32 -14.83 3.59
CA LEU A 120 -13.06 -15.01 4.31
C LEU A 120 -12.97 -14.08 5.53
N ALA A 121 -13.27 -12.79 5.36
CA ALA A 121 -13.30 -11.83 6.46
C ALA A 121 -14.34 -12.20 7.53
N ALA A 122 -15.50 -12.71 7.10
CA ALA A 122 -16.54 -13.20 8.01
C ALA A 122 -16.06 -14.35 8.90
N SER A 123 -14.99 -15.05 8.54
CA SER A 123 -14.40 -16.07 9.41
C SER A 123 -13.76 -15.49 10.68
N PHE A 124 -13.32 -14.22 10.67
CA PHE A 124 -12.49 -13.59 11.71
C PHE A 124 -11.30 -14.48 12.12
N ASP A 125 -10.66 -15.12 11.14
CA ASP A 125 -9.59 -16.10 11.35
C ASP A 125 -8.39 -15.82 10.46
N THR A 126 -7.32 -15.29 11.06
CA THR A 126 -6.07 -14.97 10.37
C THR A 126 -5.31 -16.21 9.90
N GLU A 127 -5.47 -17.36 10.57
CA GLU A 127 -4.85 -18.61 10.12
C GLU A 127 -5.58 -19.17 8.89
N LEU A 128 -6.91 -19.05 8.86
CA LEU A 128 -7.68 -19.37 7.65
C LEU A 128 -7.27 -18.47 6.48
N ALA A 129 -7.09 -17.16 6.71
CA ALA A 129 -6.63 -16.21 5.70
C ALA A 129 -5.23 -16.53 5.19
N LYS A 130 -4.30 -16.92 6.07
CA LYS A 130 -2.97 -17.37 5.64
C LYS A 130 -3.03 -18.63 4.77
N GLN A 131 -3.89 -19.58 5.10
CA GLN A 131 -4.07 -20.78 4.26
C GLN A 131 -4.76 -20.44 2.93
N TYR A 132 -5.70 -19.49 2.91
CA TYR A 132 -6.33 -18.96 1.71
C TYR A 132 -5.28 -18.38 0.76
N GLY A 133 -4.41 -17.51 1.27
CA GLY A 133 -3.28 -16.98 0.51
C GLY A 133 -2.28 -18.04 0.08
N THR A 134 -2.08 -19.10 0.87
CA THR A 134 -1.21 -20.23 0.50
C THR A 134 -1.72 -20.98 -0.72
N VAL A 135 -3.03 -21.23 -0.82
CA VAL A 135 -3.65 -21.85 -2.01
C VAL A 135 -3.41 -20.97 -3.24
N MET A 136 -3.77 -19.69 -3.15
CA MET A 136 -3.58 -18.72 -4.22
C MET A 136 -2.12 -18.62 -4.69
N GLY A 137 -1.18 -18.47 -3.76
CA GLY A 137 0.24 -18.40 -4.05
C GLY A 137 0.79 -19.69 -4.69
N THR A 138 0.30 -20.85 -4.23
CA THR A 138 0.73 -22.15 -4.77
C THR A 138 0.24 -22.35 -6.20
N GLU A 139 -1.04 -22.09 -6.47
CA GLU A 139 -1.62 -22.21 -7.80
C GLU A 139 -1.02 -21.18 -8.77
N ALA A 140 -0.84 -19.93 -8.34
CA ALA A 140 -0.19 -18.90 -9.14
C ALA A 140 1.25 -19.31 -9.50
N LYS A 141 2.00 -19.84 -8.52
CA LYS A 141 3.37 -20.33 -8.76
C LYS A 141 3.41 -21.52 -9.70
N TYR A 142 2.45 -22.44 -9.56
CA TYR A 142 2.29 -23.62 -10.41
C TYR A 142 2.04 -23.23 -11.87
N ARG A 143 1.23 -22.20 -12.11
CA ARG A 143 0.98 -21.62 -13.44
C ARG A 143 2.12 -20.77 -13.99
N GLY A 144 3.08 -20.40 -13.14
CA GLY A 144 4.24 -19.60 -13.53
C GLY A 144 4.00 -18.09 -13.48
N TYR A 145 3.01 -17.64 -12.71
CA TYR A 145 2.75 -16.23 -12.43
C TYR A 145 3.66 -15.71 -11.31
N GLN A 146 4.03 -14.42 -11.38
CA GLN A 146 4.87 -13.75 -10.41
C GLN A 146 4.07 -12.89 -9.45
N VAL A 147 2.91 -12.38 -9.90
CA VAL A 147 2.08 -11.47 -9.13
C VAL A 147 0.62 -11.89 -9.26
N ILE A 148 -0.11 -11.85 -8.16
CA ILE A 148 -1.57 -12.03 -8.11
C ILE A 148 -2.25 -10.74 -7.65
N TYR A 149 -3.30 -10.31 -8.36
CA TYR A 149 -4.05 -9.08 -8.09
C TYR A 149 -5.04 -9.23 -6.93
N GLY A 150 -4.49 -9.36 -5.73
CA GLY A 150 -5.23 -9.40 -4.47
C GLY A 150 -4.29 -9.42 -3.26
N PRO A 151 -4.83 -9.20 -2.05
CA PRO A 151 -6.26 -8.99 -1.76
C PRO A 151 -6.78 -7.60 -2.12
N MET A 152 -8.10 -7.47 -2.30
CA MET A 152 -8.78 -6.17 -2.29
C MET A 152 -9.15 -5.79 -0.85
N VAL A 153 -8.84 -4.55 -0.45
CA VAL A 153 -9.01 -4.07 0.94
C VAL A 153 -9.74 -2.74 1.04
N ASN A 154 -10.40 -2.30 -0.03
CA ASN A 154 -11.25 -1.11 0.03
C ASN A 154 -12.38 -1.30 1.05
N ILE A 155 -12.61 -0.33 1.93
CA ILE A 155 -13.67 -0.40 2.94
C ILE A 155 -15.05 -0.45 2.30
N VAL A 156 -15.93 -1.35 2.77
CA VAL A 156 -17.36 -1.35 2.45
C VAL A 156 -18.00 -0.13 3.08
N ARG A 157 -18.01 0.98 2.32
CA ARG A 157 -18.57 2.27 2.74
C ARG A 157 -20.06 2.36 2.45
N THR A 158 -20.44 1.99 1.23
CA THR A 158 -21.83 1.85 0.81
C THR A 158 -22.14 0.37 0.71
N PRO A 159 -23.25 -0.13 1.28
CA PRO A 159 -23.62 -1.54 1.12
C PRO A 159 -24.15 -1.84 -0.30
N LEU A 160 -24.23 -0.84 -1.19
CA LEU A 160 -24.63 -1.01 -2.58
C LEU A 160 -23.44 -1.34 -3.49
N GLY A 161 -22.21 -1.37 -2.97
CA GLY A 161 -21.00 -1.48 -3.78
C GLY A 161 -20.97 -2.76 -4.63
N GLY A 162 -20.71 -2.62 -5.93
CA GLY A 162 -20.66 -3.76 -6.86
C GLY A 162 -19.60 -4.81 -6.52
N ARG A 163 -18.54 -4.40 -5.80
CA ARG A 163 -17.40 -5.22 -5.39
C ARG A 163 -17.30 -5.43 -3.87
N ASP A 164 -18.37 -5.19 -3.12
CA ASP A 164 -18.38 -5.45 -1.68
C ASP A 164 -18.06 -6.92 -1.36
N PHE A 165 -18.40 -7.85 -2.27
CA PHE A 165 -18.07 -9.26 -2.15
C PHE A 165 -16.56 -9.54 -2.24
N GLU A 166 -15.84 -8.68 -2.94
CA GLU A 166 -14.43 -8.82 -3.31
C GLU A 166 -13.49 -8.27 -2.23
N THR A 167 -14.03 -7.52 -1.25
CA THR A 167 -13.25 -6.90 -0.17
C THR A 167 -13.57 -7.52 1.20
N LEU A 168 -12.93 -7.00 2.26
CA LEU A 168 -12.86 -7.62 3.59
C LEU A 168 -13.77 -6.96 4.65
N GLY A 169 -14.70 -6.10 4.24
CA GLY A 169 -15.74 -5.53 5.10
C GLY A 169 -15.61 -4.05 5.40
N GLU A 170 -16.33 -3.58 6.44
CA GLU A 170 -16.49 -2.15 6.76
C GLU A 170 -15.50 -1.63 7.81
N ASP A 171 -14.70 -2.52 8.41
CA ASP A 171 -13.79 -2.17 9.51
C ASP A 171 -12.31 -2.29 9.11
N PRO A 172 -11.51 -1.21 9.27
CA PRO A 172 -10.11 -1.20 8.86
C PRO A 172 -9.22 -2.17 9.65
N GLN A 173 -9.53 -2.44 10.93
CA GLN A 173 -8.75 -3.38 11.75
C GLN A 173 -8.96 -4.80 11.23
N LEU A 174 -10.21 -5.22 11.03
CA LEU A 174 -10.53 -6.54 10.47
C LEU A 174 -9.93 -6.72 9.07
N ALA A 175 -10.17 -5.76 8.18
CA ALA A 175 -9.68 -5.82 6.81
C ALA A 175 -8.15 -5.92 6.77
N GLY A 176 -7.44 -5.12 7.55
CA GLY A 176 -5.99 -5.13 7.61
C GLY A 176 -5.39 -6.44 8.15
N ASP A 177 -5.94 -7.00 9.23
CA ASP A 177 -5.40 -8.22 9.86
C ASP A 177 -5.60 -9.46 8.95
N ILE A 178 -6.77 -9.54 8.30
CA ILE A 178 -7.07 -10.61 7.33
C ILE A 178 -6.19 -10.46 6.08
N ALA A 179 -6.08 -9.25 5.52
CA ALA A 179 -5.25 -8.98 4.35
C ALA A 179 -3.77 -9.28 4.60
N ALA A 180 -3.22 -8.82 5.72
CA ALA A 180 -1.81 -9.06 6.06
C ALA A 180 -1.50 -10.56 6.15
N SER A 181 -2.44 -11.35 6.69
CA SER A 181 -2.31 -12.80 6.79
C SER A 181 -2.39 -13.49 5.43
N GLU A 182 -3.34 -13.09 4.57
CA GLU A 182 -3.45 -13.58 3.19
C GLU A 182 -2.20 -13.26 2.36
N ILE A 183 -1.72 -12.02 2.43
CA ILE A 183 -0.48 -11.56 1.77
C ILE A 183 0.70 -12.43 2.21
N GLY A 184 0.84 -12.68 3.52
CA GLY A 184 1.88 -13.56 4.04
C GLY A 184 1.80 -14.97 3.44
N GLY A 185 0.60 -15.55 3.34
CA GLY A 185 0.36 -16.85 2.70
C GLY A 185 0.79 -16.90 1.23
N ILE A 186 0.47 -15.87 0.46
CA ILE A 186 0.85 -15.75 -0.96
C ILE A 186 2.38 -15.63 -1.10
N GLN A 187 2.98 -14.70 -0.36
CA GLN A 187 4.41 -14.37 -0.46
C GLN A 187 5.32 -15.49 0.04
N ASP A 188 4.86 -16.30 1.00
CA ASP A 188 5.56 -17.50 1.45
C ASP A 188 5.78 -18.51 0.30
N GLN A 189 4.97 -18.47 -0.77
CA GLN A 189 5.12 -19.32 -1.97
C GLN A 189 6.05 -18.72 -3.05
N GLY A 190 6.61 -17.53 -2.80
CA GLY A 190 7.45 -16.82 -3.78
C GLY A 190 6.67 -16.26 -4.96
N VAL A 191 5.44 -15.81 -4.69
CA VAL A 191 4.56 -15.02 -5.57
C VAL A 191 4.27 -13.71 -4.85
N ALA A 192 4.24 -12.58 -5.53
CA ALA A 192 3.86 -11.31 -4.94
C ALA A 192 2.33 -11.22 -4.82
N ALA A 193 1.85 -10.88 -3.63
CA ALA A 193 0.52 -10.31 -3.50
C ALA A 193 0.54 -8.86 -4.02
N GLN A 194 -0.58 -8.41 -4.57
CA GLN A 194 -0.79 -7.02 -4.98
C GLN A 194 -2.04 -6.48 -4.31
N VAL A 195 -1.84 -5.77 -3.20
CA VAL A 195 -2.95 -5.17 -2.44
C VAL A 195 -3.63 -4.07 -3.25
N LYS A 196 -4.97 -4.05 -3.29
CA LYS A 196 -5.75 -3.15 -4.18
C LYS A 196 -7.04 -2.62 -3.54
N HIS A 197 -7.61 -1.48 -3.96
CA HIS A 197 -7.08 -0.49 -4.90
C HIS A 197 -6.81 0.81 -4.14
N PHE A 198 -5.59 1.28 -4.19
CA PHE A 198 -5.08 2.39 -3.38
C PHE A 198 -5.36 3.75 -4.04
N ALA A 199 -6.22 4.62 -3.53
CA ALA A 199 -7.16 4.43 -2.44
C ALA A 199 -8.52 5.09 -2.77
N GLY A 200 -9.54 4.84 -1.94
CA GLY A 200 -10.86 5.49 -2.08
C GLY A 200 -11.78 4.91 -3.16
N ASN A 201 -11.49 3.70 -3.67
CA ASN A 201 -12.30 2.98 -4.64
C ASN A 201 -13.39 2.14 -3.94
N ASN A 202 -14.33 2.82 -3.27
CA ASN A 202 -15.33 2.17 -2.41
C ASN A 202 -16.69 1.99 -3.10
N GLN A 203 -16.77 2.28 -4.40
CA GLN A 203 -17.97 2.17 -5.23
C GLN A 203 -17.58 2.10 -6.71
N GLU A 204 -18.36 1.40 -7.53
CA GLU A 204 -18.10 1.21 -8.96
C GLU A 204 -18.64 2.36 -9.81
N ASN A 205 -19.75 2.97 -9.39
CA ASN A 205 -20.42 4.02 -10.16
C ASN A 205 -19.51 5.25 -10.34
N GLY A 206 -19.09 5.47 -11.59
CA GLY A 206 -18.21 6.57 -11.95
C GLY A 206 -16.74 6.38 -11.52
N ARG A 207 -16.31 5.16 -11.20
CA ARG A 207 -14.96 4.84 -10.70
C ARG A 207 -13.81 5.45 -11.52
N THR A 208 -13.96 5.64 -12.83
CA THR A 208 -12.92 6.19 -13.72
C THR A 208 -12.92 7.70 -13.85
N THR A 209 -13.89 8.42 -13.30
CA THR A 209 -14.07 9.87 -13.54
C THR A 209 -14.32 10.69 -12.28
N THR A 210 -14.93 10.07 -11.27
CA THR A 210 -15.36 10.72 -10.03
C THR A 210 -14.21 10.90 -9.05
N SER A 211 -14.43 11.81 -8.09
CA SER A 211 -13.53 12.05 -6.96
C SER A 211 -14.18 11.60 -5.67
N SER A 212 -13.48 10.75 -4.92
CA SER A 212 -13.73 10.50 -3.50
C SER A 212 -13.05 11.62 -2.73
N ASN A 213 -13.82 12.54 -2.16
CA ASN A 213 -13.31 13.64 -1.36
C ASN A 213 -13.36 13.25 0.12
N ILE A 214 -12.18 13.01 0.70
CA ILE A 214 -11.98 12.41 2.01
C ILE A 214 -11.11 13.36 2.81
N ASP A 215 -11.56 13.78 4.00
CA ASP A 215 -10.71 14.56 4.89
C ASP A 215 -9.52 13.71 5.37
N GLU A 216 -8.44 14.39 5.74
CA GLU A 216 -7.16 13.76 6.05
C GLU A 216 -7.28 12.74 7.20
N ARG A 217 -8.00 13.08 8.27
CA ARG A 217 -8.18 12.19 9.41
C ARG A 217 -8.90 10.92 9.00
N THR A 218 -10.01 11.06 8.30
CA THR A 218 -10.79 9.91 7.82
C THR A 218 -9.98 9.05 6.85
N LEU A 219 -9.15 9.66 5.99
CA LEU A 219 -8.28 8.92 5.09
C LEU A 219 -7.29 8.03 5.89
N HIS A 220 -6.62 8.58 6.90
CA HIS A 220 -5.64 7.87 7.73
C HIS A 220 -6.25 6.87 8.70
N GLU A 221 -7.47 7.08 9.20
CA GLU A 221 -8.10 6.20 10.21
C GLU A 221 -9.04 5.15 9.62
N ILE A 222 -9.56 5.34 8.40
CA ILE A 222 -10.53 4.40 7.78
C ILE A 222 -9.99 3.77 6.50
N TYR A 223 -9.48 4.56 5.56
CA TYR A 223 -9.27 4.09 4.19
C TYR A 223 -7.84 3.65 3.87
N LEU A 224 -6.86 4.10 4.65
CA LEU A 224 -5.46 3.72 4.55
C LEU A 224 -5.00 2.58 5.48
N PRO A 225 -5.56 2.34 6.69
CA PRO A 225 -4.95 1.40 7.65
C PRO A 225 -4.77 -0.03 7.13
N ALA A 226 -5.69 -0.54 6.31
CA ALA A 226 -5.53 -1.88 5.75
C ALA A 226 -4.34 -1.98 4.77
N PHE A 227 -4.07 -0.89 4.04
CA PHE A 227 -2.87 -0.78 3.19
C PHE A 227 -1.61 -0.55 4.02
N GLU A 228 -1.69 0.27 5.08
CA GLU A 228 -0.59 0.49 6.03
C GLU A 228 -0.13 -0.85 6.61
N LYS A 229 -1.05 -1.68 7.12
CA LYS A 229 -0.73 -3.02 7.60
C LYS A 229 -0.19 -3.96 6.53
N ALA A 230 -0.73 -3.89 5.30
CA ALA A 230 -0.17 -4.66 4.20
C ALA A 230 1.32 -4.31 3.96
N VAL A 231 1.70 -3.05 4.12
CA VAL A 231 3.08 -2.56 3.96
C VAL A 231 3.94 -2.86 5.19
N GLU A 232 3.47 -2.50 6.39
CA GLU A 232 4.26 -2.54 7.61
C GLU A 232 4.34 -3.95 8.23
N ASP A 233 3.21 -4.68 8.28
CA ASP A 233 3.14 -5.99 8.94
C ASP A 233 3.44 -7.13 7.97
N ALA A 234 2.89 -7.07 6.75
CA ALA A 234 3.03 -8.14 5.76
C ALA A 234 4.16 -7.91 4.74
N HIS A 235 4.74 -6.69 4.70
CA HIS A 235 5.75 -6.29 3.73
C HIS A 235 5.35 -6.66 2.31
N VAL A 236 4.14 -6.26 1.89
CA VAL A 236 3.59 -6.55 0.57
C VAL A 236 4.57 -6.11 -0.53
N TRP A 237 4.73 -6.91 -1.57
CA TRP A 237 5.71 -6.66 -2.63
C TRP A 237 5.16 -5.83 -3.79
N SER A 238 3.83 -5.74 -3.91
CA SER A 238 3.16 -4.97 -4.95
C SER A 238 1.86 -4.33 -4.44
N LEU A 239 1.46 -3.21 -5.05
CA LEU A 239 0.26 -2.44 -4.71
C LEU A 239 -0.34 -1.85 -6.00
N MET A 240 -1.67 -1.91 -6.14
CA MET A 240 -2.38 -1.36 -7.30
C MET A 240 -3.05 -0.03 -6.94
N CYS A 241 -2.72 1.05 -7.66
CA CYS A 241 -3.41 2.33 -7.51
C CYS A 241 -4.80 2.31 -8.19
N ALA A 242 -5.76 3.01 -7.59
CA ALA A 242 -7.16 2.98 -7.99
C ALA A 242 -7.48 3.80 -9.26
N TYR A 243 -8.65 3.52 -9.86
CA TYR A 243 -9.22 4.32 -10.96
C TYR A 243 -9.61 5.75 -10.56
N ASN A 244 -10.19 5.91 -9.36
CA ASN A 244 -10.86 7.16 -8.98
C ASN A 244 -9.85 8.26 -8.67
N LYS A 245 -10.37 9.49 -8.59
CA LYS A 245 -9.64 10.59 -7.95
C LYS A 245 -9.81 10.50 -6.44
N VAL A 246 -8.77 10.92 -5.72
CA VAL A 246 -8.82 11.22 -4.30
C VAL A 246 -8.56 12.71 -4.16
N ASN A 247 -9.51 13.44 -3.56
CA ASN A 247 -9.41 14.89 -3.36
C ASN A 247 -9.07 15.69 -4.63
N GLY A 248 -9.60 15.27 -5.79
CA GLY A 248 -9.48 15.95 -7.07
C GLY A 248 -8.34 15.48 -7.99
N THR A 249 -7.45 14.61 -7.52
CA THR A 249 -6.33 14.05 -8.32
C THR A 249 -6.46 12.55 -8.48
N TYR A 250 -6.23 12.01 -9.69
CA TYR A 250 -6.31 10.56 -9.95
C TYR A 250 -5.32 9.81 -9.05
N ALA A 251 -5.76 8.70 -8.45
CA ALA A 251 -4.97 8.01 -7.44
C ALA A 251 -3.58 7.59 -7.96
N CYS A 252 -3.49 7.14 -9.22
CA CYS A 252 -2.24 6.74 -9.87
C CYS A 252 -1.24 7.89 -10.18
N GLU A 253 -1.62 9.15 -9.99
CA GLU A 253 -0.73 10.31 -10.09
C GLU A 253 -0.77 11.23 -8.87
N ASN A 254 -1.39 10.76 -7.79
CA ASN A 254 -1.55 11.54 -6.56
C ASN A 254 -0.32 11.37 -5.67
N ALA A 255 0.59 12.34 -5.72
CA ALA A 255 1.83 12.35 -4.94
C ALA A 255 1.58 12.33 -3.42
N GLN A 256 0.46 12.86 -2.92
CA GLN A 256 0.20 12.87 -1.48
C GLN A 256 0.05 11.45 -0.94
N ILE A 257 -0.71 10.60 -1.63
CA ILE A 257 -0.93 9.23 -1.18
C ILE A 257 0.18 8.27 -1.64
N LEU A 258 0.71 8.42 -2.86
CA LEU A 258 1.72 7.51 -3.41
C LEU A 258 3.14 7.85 -2.98
N ARG A 259 3.53 9.13 -2.99
CA ARG A 259 4.89 9.54 -2.61
C ARG A 259 4.95 9.81 -1.12
N ASP A 260 4.19 10.79 -0.64
CA ASP A 260 4.38 11.33 0.70
C ASP A 260 4.01 10.27 1.75
N VAL A 261 2.84 9.64 1.64
CA VAL A 261 2.40 8.59 2.57
C VAL A 261 3.06 7.23 2.27
N LEU A 262 2.74 6.61 1.13
CA LEU A 262 3.16 5.23 0.87
C LEU A 262 4.70 5.07 0.81
N ILE A 263 5.39 5.91 0.06
CA ILE A 263 6.84 5.74 -0.15
C ILE A 263 7.68 6.42 0.94
N ASP A 264 7.37 7.67 1.26
CA ASP A 264 8.21 8.47 2.14
C ASP A 264 7.86 8.27 3.62
N GLU A 265 6.59 8.11 3.99
CA GLU A 265 6.19 7.84 5.38
C GLU A 265 6.36 6.36 5.72
N TRP A 266 5.65 5.46 5.02
CA TRP A 266 5.65 4.02 5.30
C TRP A 266 6.89 3.27 4.77
N LYS A 267 7.80 3.98 4.06
CA LYS A 267 9.04 3.42 3.51
C LYS A 267 8.82 2.24 2.57
N TYR A 268 7.70 2.25 1.83
CA TYR A 268 7.36 1.17 0.91
C TYR A 268 8.46 0.95 -0.14
N ASP A 269 8.92 -0.30 -0.23
CA ASP A 269 10.03 -0.70 -1.10
C ASP A 269 9.60 -1.63 -2.26
N GLY A 270 8.30 -1.91 -2.35
CA GLY A 270 7.67 -2.71 -3.40
C GLY A 270 7.35 -1.88 -4.65
N VAL A 271 6.50 -2.45 -5.50
CA VAL A 271 6.12 -1.89 -6.81
C VAL A 271 4.69 -1.34 -6.76
N VAL A 272 4.47 -0.17 -7.37
CA VAL A 272 3.14 0.43 -7.58
C VAL A 272 2.72 0.27 -9.06
N ASP A 273 1.61 -0.42 -9.28
CA ASP A 273 1.03 -0.67 -10.60
C ASP A 273 -0.29 0.07 -10.76
N THR A 274 -0.69 0.37 -12.00
CA THR A 274 -2.04 0.88 -12.28
C THR A 274 -3.09 -0.23 -12.31
N ASP A 275 -4.31 0.14 -11.97
CA ASP A 275 -5.50 -0.57 -12.48
C ASP A 275 -5.63 -0.41 -14.03
N TYR A 276 -6.61 -1.09 -14.65
CA TYR A 276 -6.64 -1.43 -16.08
C TYR A 276 -7.73 -0.71 -16.95
N PRO A 277 -7.44 0.42 -17.65
CA PRO A 277 -6.33 1.35 -17.45
C PRO A 277 -6.70 2.51 -16.51
N ALA A 278 -5.82 2.84 -15.58
CA ALA A 278 -5.99 3.96 -14.64
C ALA A 278 -4.93 5.07 -14.73
N ASN A 279 -3.95 4.96 -15.65
CA ASN A 279 -2.96 6.03 -15.82
C ASN A 279 -3.51 7.22 -16.62
N HIS A 280 -3.10 8.43 -16.26
CA HIS A 280 -3.56 9.67 -16.90
C HIS A 280 -2.43 10.62 -17.32
N SER A 281 -1.17 10.35 -16.94
CA SER A 281 -0.04 11.19 -17.32
C SER A 281 1.30 10.44 -17.31
N THR A 282 2.31 11.02 -17.97
CA THR A 282 3.70 10.51 -17.91
C THR A 282 4.45 11.09 -16.72
N VAL A 283 4.50 12.44 -16.65
CA VAL A 283 5.38 13.15 -15.70
C VAL A 283 4.80 13.12 -14.29
N ALA A 284 3.51 13.43 -14.11
CA ALA A 284 2.94 13.50 -12.76
C ALA A 284 2.89 12.11 -12.11
N SER A 285 2.46 11.07 -12.84
CA SER A 285 2.47 9.69 -12.33
C SER A 285 3.88 9.21 -11.95
N ALA A 286 4.89 9.46 -12.79
CA ALA A 286 6.27 9.07 -12.47
C ALA A 286 6.80 9.80 -11.23
N LEU A 287 6.55 11.11 -11.10
CA LEU A 287 6.98 11.87 -9.92
C LEU A 287 6.25 11.44 -8.64
N ALA A 288 4.95 11.11 -8.75
CA ALA A 288 4.14 10.59 -7.66
C ALA A 288 4.58 9.20 -7.18
N GLY A 289 5.32 8.44 -7.99
CA GLY A 289 5.86 7.13 -7.60
C GLY A 289 5.14 5.93 -8.21
N LEU A 290 4.42 6.11 -9.32
CA LEU A 290 3.92 5.00 -10.12
C LEU A 290 5.09 4.28 -10.82
N ASP A 291 5.16 2.96 -10.68
CA ASP A 291 6.25 2.13 -11.22
C ASP A 291 5.88 1.42 -12.52
N GLN A 292 4.65 0.86 -12.67
CA GLN A 292 4.22 0.18 -13.90
C GLN A 292 2.83 0.62 -14.40
N GLU A 293 2.72 0.82 -15.72
CA GLU A 293 1.49 1.15 -16.44
C GLU A 293 0.89 -0.09 -17.11
N PHE A 294 -0.37 -0.40 -16.78
CA PHE A 294 -1.15 -1.52 -17.32
C PHE A 294 -2.34 -1.08 -18.21
N SER A 295 -2.58 -1.88 -19.27
CA SER A 295 -3.56 -1.69 -20.36
C SER A 295 -3.66 -0.32 -21.04
N GLY A 296 -2.53 0.31 -21.30
CA GLY A 296 -2.47 1.44 -22.21
C GLY A 296 -1.06 1.94 -22.25
N THR A 297 -0.29 1.61 -23.28
CA THR A 297 1.12 2.01 -23.41
C THR A 297 1.27 3.50 -23.76
N THR A 298 0.33 4.33 -23.34
CA THR A 298 0.15 5.69 -23.84
C THR A 298 1.13 6.63 -23.15
N TYR A 299 1.29 6.50 -21.83
CA TYR A 299 2.01 7.51 -21.07
C TYR A 299 3.44 7.08 -20.76
N PHE A 300 3.69 5.85 -20.29
CA PHE A 300 5.03 5.43 -19.87
C PHE A 300 5.94 5.05 -21.04
N GLN A 301 5.40 4.81 -22.25
CA GLN A 301 6.23 4.81 -23.47
C GLN A 301 6.97 6.13 -23.71
N GLN A 302 6.44 7.25 -23.20
CA GLN A 302 7.05 8.58 -23.35
C GLN A 302 8.07 8.88 -22.25
N LEU A 303 8.20 8.02 -21.24
CA LEU A 303 9.04 8.26 -20.07
C LEU A 303 10.53 8.46 -20.41
N PRO A 304 11.15 7.69 -21.32
CA PRO A 304 12.54 7.96 -21.72
C PRO A 304 12.75 9.36 -22.31
N ALA A 305 11.76 9.87 -23.06
CA ALA A 305 11.82 11.20 -23.65
C ALA A 305 11.65 12.29 -22.56
N ALA A 306 10.75 12.08 -21.60
CA ALA A 306 10.57 12.99 -20.47
C ALA A 306 11.83 13.09 -19.60
N VAL A 307 12.54 11.97 -19.37
CA VAL A 307 13.83 11.95 -18.67
C VAL A 307 14.91 12.67 -19.47
N ALA A 308 15.02 12.39 -20.77
CA ALA A 308 15.98 13.08 -21.64
C ALA A 308 15.75 14.59 -21.72
N ALA A 309 14.48 15.03 -21.60
CA ALA A 309 14.08 16.43 -21.54
C ALA A 309 14.26 17.08 -20.16
N GLY A 310 14.68 16.33 -19.14
CA GLY A 310 14.85 16.82 -17.76
C GLY A 310 13.54 17.09 -17.01
N GLN A 311 12.40 16.61 -17.53
CA GLN A 311 11.08 16.76 -16.90
C GLN A 311 10.87 15.74 -15.77
N VAL A 312 11.50 14.56 -15.90
CA VAL A 312 11.56 13.52 -14.88
C VAL A 312 13.05 13.30 -14.53
N PRO A 313 13.47 13.44 -13.27
CA PRO A 313 14.85 13.15 -12.88
C PRO A 313 15.24 11.71 -13.20
N GLN A 314 16.50 11.48 -13.60
CA GLN A 314 17.02 10.13 -13.85
C GLN A 314 16.85 9.20 -12.63
N SER A 315 16.96 9.75 -11.41
CA SER A 315 16.75 8.99 -10.17
C SER A 315 15.36 8.38 -10.07
N VAL A 316 14.32 9.03 -10.58
CA VAL A 316 12.94 8.50 -10.55
C VAL A 316 12.82 7.26 -11.43
N LEU A 317 13.39 7.30 -12.65
CA LEU A 317 13.44 6.14 -13.54
C LEU A 317 14.26 4.99 -12.93
N ASP A 318 15.40 5.33 -12.31
CA ASP A 318 16.29 4.35 -11.69
C ASP A 318 15.67 3.69 -10.46
N ASP A 319 14.94 4.44 -9.63
CA ASP A 319 14.30 3.94 -8.41
C ASP A 319 13.12 3.03 -8.72
N ALA A 320 12.30 3.38 -9.71
CA ALA A 320 11.19 2.54 -10.13
C ALA A 320 11.69 1.24 -10.82
N ALA A 321 12.70 1.34 -11.70
CA ALA A 321 13.35 0.14 -12.26
C ALA A 321 13.98 -0.73 -11.15
N ARG A 322 14.59 -0.13 -10.13
CA ARG A 322 15.15 -0.83 -8.97
C ARG A 322 14.08 -1.62 -8.20
N ARG A 323 12.90 -1.03 -7.95
CA ARG A 323 11.77 -1.71 -7.27
C ARG A 323 11.28 -2.91 -8.08
N ILE A 324 11.13 -2.75 -9.39
CA ILE A 324 10.70 -3.82 -10.29
C ILE A 324 11.73 -4.96 -10.33
N LEU A 325 13.02 -4.64 -10.46
CA LEU A 325 14.08 -5.66 -10.38
C LEU A 325 14.08 -6.37 -9.03
N ARG A 326 13.85 -5.66 -7.92
CA ARG A 326 13.72 -6.26 -6.59
C ARG A 326 12.56 -7.26 -6.54
N LEU A 327 11.41 -6.92 -7.12
CA LEU A 327 10.25 -7.80 -7.24
C LEU A 327 10.59 -9.07 -8.04
N GLU A 328 11.29 -8.96 -9.15
CA GLU A 328 11.74 -10.11 -9.96
C GLU A 328 12.65 -11.07 -9.15
N PHE A 329 13.58 -10.53 -8.35
CA PHE A 329 14.39 -11.34 -7.45
C PHE A 329 13.55 -11.98 -6.34
N ARG A 330 12.64 -11.24 -5.69
CA ARG A 330 11.75 -11.74 -4.62
C ARG A 330 10.88 -12.90 -5.09
N THR A 331 10.36 -12.83 -6.32
CA THR A 331 9.54 -13.86 -6.96
C THR A 331 10.37 -15.01 -7.56
N GLY A 332 11.70 -14.96 -7.43
CA GLY A 332 12.60 -16.04 -7.79
C GLY A 332 12.91 -16.17 -9.28
N GLN A 333 12.73 -15.11 -10.08
CA GLN A 333 13.02 -15.12 -11.52
C GLN A 333 14.49 -15.39 -11.84
N PHE A 334 15.41 -14.97 -10.97
CA PHE A 334 16.86 -15.17 -11.13
C PHE A 334 17.40 -16.37 -10.33
N ASP A 335 16.69 -16.81 -9.29
CA ASP A 335 17.12 -17.81 -8.32
C ASP A 335 16.18 -19.02 -8.30
N ALA A 336 15.75 -19.44 -9.49
CA ALA A 336 14.64 -20.37 -9.70
C ALA A 336 14.64 -21.56 -8.72
N LYS A 337 13.63 -21.58 -7.85
CA LYS A 337 13.23 -22.77 -7.08
C LYS A 337 12.34 -23.64 -7.95
N LYS A 338 12.33 -24.95 -7.70
CA LYS A 338 11.34 -25.83 -8.33
C LYS A 338 9.93 -25.34 -7.94
N PRO A 339 8.99 -25.17 -8.89
CA PRO A 339 7.62 -24.83 -8.56
C PRO A 339 7.02 -25.91 -7.64
N ALA A 340 6.24 -25.47 -6.64
CA ALA A 340 5.38 -26.39 -5.92
C ALA A 340 4.33 -26.96 -6.89
N THR A 341 3.98 -28.23 -6.73
CA THR A 341 2.84 -28.82 -7.44
C THR A 341 1.56 -28.44 -6.71
N ALA A 342 0.58 -27.86 -7.42
CA ALA A 342 -0.75 -27.63 -6.87
C ALA A 342 -1.46 -28.97 -6.60
N ASP A 343 -2.22 -29.05 -5.51
CA ASP A 343 -3.06 -30.19 -5.14
C ASP A 343 -4.52 -29.74 -5.07
N PHE A 344 -5.13 -29.61 -6.25
CA PHE A 344 -6.49 -29.09 -6.41
C PHE A 344 -7.56 -29.85 -5.60
N ASP A 345 -7.32 -31.11 -5.24
CA ASP A 345 -8.25 -31.85 -4.38
C ASP A 345 -8.12 -31.43 -2.92
N ALA A 346 -6.90 -31.23 -2.42
CA ALA A 346 -6.65 -30.66 -1.10
C ALA A 346 -7.11 -29.19 -1.02
N ASP A 347 -6.82 -28.41 -2.05
CA ASP A 347 -7.22 -26.99 -2.16
C ASP A 347 -8.74 -26.85 -2.19
N SER A 348 -9.44 -27.77 -2.88
CA SER A 348 -10.91 -27.84 -2.80
C SER A 348 -11.42 -28.23 -1.42
N ALA A 349 -10.79 -29.20 -0.75
CA ALA A 349 -11.19 -29.55 0.62
C ALA A 349 -11.02 -28.36 1.58
N PHE A 350 -9.98 -27.54 1.37
CA PHE A 350 -9.82 -26.28 2.06
C PHE A 350 -10.90 -25.26 1.67
N ALA A 351 -11.21 -25.08 0.38
CA ALA A 351 -12.26 -24.17 -0.08
C ALA A 351 -13.62 -24.45 0.61
N ARG A 352 -13.94 -25.74 0.79
CA ARG A 352 -15.10 -26.17 1.58
C ARG A 352 -15.02 -25.70 3.03
N LYS A 353 -13.89 -25.93 3.71
CA LYS A 353 -13.69 -25.50 5.11
C LYS A 353 -13.80 -24.00 5.25
N ALA A 354 -13.22 -23.24 4.33
CA ALA A 354 -13.30 -21.79 4.31
C ALA A 354 -14.76 -21.31 4.12
N ALA A 355 -15.53 -21.96 3.25
CA ALA A 355 -16.95 -21.66 3.09
C ALA A 355 -17.76 -21.96 4.37
N GLU A 356 -17.47 -23.08 5.04
CA GLU A 356 -18.11 -23.47 6.31
C GLU A 356 -17.80 -22.44 7.42
N ASP A 357 -16.56 -21.98 7.52
CA ASP A 357 -16.10 -21.05 8.57
C ASP A 357 -16.48 -19.59 8.35
N GLY A 358 -16.63 -19.17 7.08
CA GLY A 358 -17.08 -17.83 6.68
C GLY A 358 -18.60 -17.67 6.69
N SER A 359 -19.35 -18.77 6.71
CA SER A 359 -20.82 -18.73 6.76
C SER A 359 -21.35 -18.25 8.12
N VAL A 360 -22.32 -17.35 8.08
CA VAL A 360 -22.91 -16.68 9.24
C VAL A 360 -24.35 -17.13 9.45
N LEU A 361 -24.65 -17.70 10.62
CA LEU A 361 -26.03 -18.01 11.00
C LEU A 361 -26.69 -16.75 11.57
N LEU A 362 -27.61 -16.15 10.82
CA LEU A 362 -28.25 -14.88 11.20
C LEU A 362 -29.48 -15.07 12.08
N LYS A 363 -30.21 -16.18 11.89
CA LYS A 363 -31.39 -16.51 12.69
C LYS A 363 -31.52 -18.02 12.84
N ASN A 364 -31.92 -18.49 14.02
CA ASN A 364 -32.24 -19.90 14.25
C ASN A 364 -33.24 -20.08 15.41
N SER A 365 -34.49 -19.70 15.18
CA SER A 365 -35.58 -19.87 16.13
C SER A 365 -36.04 -21.33 16.22
N GLY A 366 -36.33 -21.81 17.43
CA GLY A 366 -36.86 -23.16 17.65
C GLY A 366 -35.89 -24.30 17.34
N GLN A 367 -34.59 -24.00 17.15
CA GLN A 367 -33.55 -24.97 16.79
C GLN A 367 -33.91 -25.74 15.50
N VAL A 368 -34.41 -25.04 14.48
CA VAL A 368 -34.67 -25.63 13.16
C VAL A 368 -33.38 -26.14 12.54
N LEU A 369 -32.28 -25.40 12.71
CA LEU A 369 -30.95 -25.86 12.36
C LEU A 369 -30.15 -26.32 13.60
N PRO A 370 -29.31 -27.36 13.45
CA PRO A 370 -29.17 -28.20 12.26
C PRO A 370 -30.38 -29.14 12.09
N LEU A 371 -30.69 -29.50 10.84
CA LEU A 371 -31.77 -30.42 10.49
C LEU A 371 -31.56 -31.79 11.16
N ASP A 372 -32.62 -32.33 11.78
CA ASP A 372 -32.60 -33.66 12.40
C ASP A 372 -32.64 -34.74 11.32
N THR A 373 -31.46 -35.11 10.80
CA THR A 373 -31.29 -36.12 9.74
C THR A 373 -31.84 -37.51 10.10
N LYS A 374 -32.12 -37.79 11.39
CA LYS A 374 -32.75 -39.05 11.81
C LYS A 374 -34.28 -39.05 11.64
N LYS A 375 -34.89 -37.86 11.56
CA LYS A 375 -36.34 -37.68 11.40
C LYS A 375 -36.72 -37.15 10.03
N LEU A 376 -35.77 -36.60 9.29
CA LEU A 376 -35.98 -36.07 7.95
C LEU A 376 -36.24 -37.23 6.98
N THR A 377 -37.39 -37.21 6.32
CA THR A 377 -37.80 -38.16 5.28
C THR A 377 -37.99 -37.49 3.93
N SER A 378 -38.30 -36.19 3.91
CA SER A 378 -38.40 -35.38 2.69
C SER A 378 -37.88 -33.96 2.88
N LEU A 379 -37.27 -33.39 1.84
CA LEU A 379 -36.70 -32.04 1.83
C LEU A 379 -37.05 -31.35 0.50
N ALA A 380 -37.61 -30.14 0.59
CA ALA A 380 -37.79 -29.29 -0.59
C ALA A 380 -36.62 -28.30 -0.70
N VAL A 381 -35.88 -28.32 -1.80
CA VAL A 381 -34.83 -27.35 -2.13
C VAL A 381 -35.38 -26.42 -3.20
N ILE A 382 -35.53 -25.14 -2.86
CA ILE A 382 -36.35 -24.19 -3.61
C ILE A 382 -35.52 -22.95 -3.90
N GLY A 383 -35.74 -22.29 -5.04
CA GLY A 383 -35.15 -20.98 -5.33
C GLY A 383 -34.41 -20.95 -6.66
N PRO A 384 -33.99 -19.76 -7.12
CA PRO A 384 -33.26 -19.63 -8.38
C PRO A 384 -31.92 -20.36 -8.35
N ASN A 385 -31.34 -20.49 -7.14
CA ASN A 385 -30.05 -21.13 -6.89
C ASN A 385 -30.18 -22.54 -6.26
N ALA A 386 -31.35 -23.19 -6.36
CA ALA A 386 -31.60 -24.51 -5.77
C ALA A 386 -30.71 -25.63 -6.35
N ASP A 387 -30.30 -25.51 -7.61
CA ASP A 387 -29.47 -26.47 -8.36
C ASP A 387 -28.30 -25.80 -9.09
N THR A 388 -27.91 -24.61 -8.64
CA THR A 388 -26.84 -23.80 -9.23
C THR A 388 -25.82 -23.44 -8.14
N ALA A 389 -24.55 -23.83 -8.34
CA ALA A 389 -23.45 -23.45 -7.45
C ALA A 389 -23.05 -21.99 -7.70
N ILE A 390 -22.96 -21.19 -6.63
CA ILE A 390 -22.45 -19.83 -6.68
C ILE A 390 -20.99 -19.83 -6.24
N THR A 391 -20.07 -19.67 -7.19
CA THR A 391 -18.63 -19.86 -6.96
C THR A 391 -17.86 -18.56 -6.72
N GLY A 392 -18.51 -17.41 -6.75
CA GLY A 392 -17.90 -16.08 -6.63
C GLY A 392 -18.78 -15.01 -7.27
N GLY A 393 -18.38 -13.74 -7.13
CA GLY A 393 -19.01 -12.63 -7.85
C GLY A 393 -18.46 -12.48 -9.27
N GLY A 394 -18.98 -11.50 -10.02
CA GLY A 394 -18.55 -11.19 -11.38
C GLY A 394 -17.21 -10.43 -11.47
N GLY A 395 -16.84 -10.00 -12.67
CA GLY A 395 -15.67 -9.14 -12.89
C GLY A 395 -14.30 -9.84 -12.81
N SER A 396 -13.27 -9.06 -12.49
CA SER A 396 -11.88 -9.52 -12.38
C SER A 396 -11.66 -10.59 -11.30
N SER A 397 -12.55 -10.72 -10.32
CA SER A 397 -12.49 -11.76 -9.28
C SER A 397 -13.02 -13.13 -9.72
N ALA A 398 -13.64 -13.26 -10.90
CA ALA A 398 -14.33 -14.48 -11.30
C ALA A 398 -13.35 -15.61 -11.67
N VAL A 399 -13.40 -16.73 -10.95
CA VAL A 399 -12.53 -17.91 -11.20
C VAL A 399 -13.30 -19.00 -11.93
N THR A 400 -12.67 -19.64 -12.91
CA THR A 400 -13.21 -20.87 -13.53
C THR A 400 -12.90 -22.04 -12.61
N PRO A 401 -13.89 -22.68 -11.94
CA PRO A 401 -13.61 -23.65 -10.89
C PRO A 401 -13.08 -24.98 -11.44
N TYR A 402 -12.10 -25.56 -10.74
CA TYR A 402 -11.54 -26.90 -10.96
C TYR A 402 -12.64 -27.97 -10.93
N LYS A 403 -13.50 -27.87 -9.93
CA LYS A 403 -14.74 -28.64 -9.77
C LYS A 403 -15.74 -27.77 -9.04
N LYS A 404 -17.03 -27.95 -9.29
CA LYS A 404 -18.08 -27.26 -8.50
C LYS A 404 -19.18 -28.22 -8.08
N VAL A 405 -19.74 -27.98 -6.90
CA VAL A 405 -20.84 -28.78 -6.34
C VAL A 405 -22.01 -27.87 -6.04
N ASP A 406 -23.14 -28.06 -6.75
CA ASP A 406 -24.35 -27.30 -6.49
C ASP A 406 -25.10 -27.78 -5.22
N PRO A 407 -25.97 -26.95 -4.64
CA PRO A 407 -26.75 -27.28 -3.44
C PRO A 407 -27.48 -28.63 -3.50
N LEU A 408 -28.16 -28.93 -4.60
CA LEU A 408 -28.91 -30.17 -4.76
C LEU A 408 -27.99 -31.39 -4.77
N THR A 409 -26.87 -31.32 -5.48
CA THR A 409 -25.86 -32.38 -5.55
C THR A 409 -25.24 -32.64 -4.18
N GLY A 410 -24.81 -31.60 -3.45
CA GLY A 410 -24.22 -31.73 -2.12
C GLY A 410 -25.21 -32.33 -1.10
N LEU A 411 -26.46 -31.86 -1.10
CA LEU A 411 -27.51 -32.39 -0.22
C LEU A 411 -27.85 -33.86 -0.52
N LYS A 412 -27.95 -34.24 -1.79
CA LYS A 412 -28.15 -35.64 -2.18
C LYS A 412 -26.99 -36.52 -1.76
N ALA A 413 -25.76 -36.06 -1.93
CA ALA A 413 -24.57 -36.80 -1.51
C ALA A 413 -24.55 -37.02 0.01
N ARG A 414 -24.95 -36.00 0.79
CA ARG A 414 -24.94 -36.04 2.25
C ARG A 414 -26.10 -36.82 2.87
N LEU A 415 -27.32 -36.66 2.36
CA LEU A 415 -28.53 -37.27 2.93
C LEU A 415 -28.81 -38.68 2.38
N GLY A 416 -28.22 -39.01 1.22
CA GLY A 416 -28.37 -40.30 0.56
C GLY A 416 -29.79 -40.55 0.06
N SER A 417 -30.07 -41.78 -0.37
CA SER A 417 -31.37 -42.16 -0.95
C SER A 417 -32.50 -42.37 0.09
N GLY A 418 -32.22 -42.13 1.38
CA GLY A 418 -33.20 -42.29 2.46
C GLY A 418 -34.10 -41.07 2.68
N VAL A 419 -33.74 -39.93 2.10
CA VAL A 419 -34.52 -38.68 2.13
C VAL A 419 -34.96 -38.35 0.71
N ASP A 420 -36.25 -38.12 0.50
CA ASP A 420 -36.78 -37.66 -0.79
C ASP A 420 -36.50 -36.15 -0.95
N ILE A 421 -35.64 -35.80 -1.91
CA ILE A 421 -35.24 -34.41 -2.14
C ILE A 421 -35.91 -33.90 -3.43
N THR A 422 -36.90 -33.04 -3.27
CA THR A 422 -37.56 -32.33 -4.37
C THR A 422 -36.85 -31.01 -4.61
N SER A 423 -36.43 -30.74 -5.85
CA SER A 423 -35.89 -29.43 -6.24
C SER A 423 -36.92 -28.66 -7.07
N VAL A 424 -37.13 -27.38 -6.76
CA VAL A 424 -37.99 -26.47 -7.54
C VAL A 424 -37.25 -25.17 -7.80
N LYS A 425 -36.94 -24.92 -9.07
CA LYS A 425 -36.45 -23.62 -9.53
C LYS A 425 -37.62 -22.65 -9.60
N ALA A 426 -37.64 -21.68 -8.69
CA ALA A 426 -38.66 -20.66 -8.56
C ALA A 426 -38.01 -19.35 -8.09
N GLY A 427 -38.63 -18.22 -8.39
CA GLY A 427 -37.98 -16.92 -8.21
C GLY A 427 -37.01 -16.59 -9.36
N ASN A 428 -36.65 -15.32 -9.50
CA ASN A 428 -35.71 -14.85 -10.51
C ASN A 428 -34.61 -14.00 -9.87
N ALA A 429 -33.35 -14.35 -10.12
CA ALA A 429 -32.16 -13.74 -9.53
C ALA A 429 -31.71 -12.43 -10.23
N THR A 430 -32.49 -11.94 -11.19
CA THR A 430 -32.24 -10.66 -11.87
C THR A 430 -33.44 -9.71 -11.70
N GLY A 431 -34.38 -9.71 -12.65
CA GLY A 431 -35.60 -8.91 -12.63
C GLY A 431 -36.87 -9.71 -12.39
N TYR A 432 -38.03 -9.08 -12.51
CA TYR A 432 -39.28 -9.81 -12.45
C TYR A 432 -39.47 -10.71 -13.68
N PRO A 433 -40.26 -11.79 -13.57
CA PRO A 433 -40.62 -12.62 -14.72
C PRO A 433 -41.20 -11.77 -15.86
N ALA A 434 -40.81 -12.11 -17.09
CA ALA A 434 -41.27 -11.44 -18.30
C ALA A 434 -42.80 -11.36 -18.34
N ILE A 435 -43.34 -10.22 -18.79
CA ILE A 435 -44.78 -10.07 -18.97
C ILE A 435 -45.24 -11.14 -19.97
N PRO A 436 -46.22 -11.99 -19.61
CA PRO A 436 -46.64 -13.08 -20.48
C PRO A 436 -47.26 -12.52 -21.76
N ALA A 437 -46.99 -13.17 -22.89
CA ALA A 437 -47.54 -12.79 -24.19
C ALA A 437 -49.08 -12.69 -24.19
N SER A 438 -49.77 -13.43 -23.31
CA SER A 438 -51.23 -13.34 -23.14
C SER A 438 -51.73 -12.01 -22.56
N ALA A 439 -50.87 -11.25 -21.90
CA ALA A 439 -51.16 -9.91 -21.38
C ALA A 439 -50.80 -8.80 -22.39
N LEU A 440 -50.20 -9.16 -23.53
CA LEU A 440 -49.73 -8.22 -24.55
C LEU A 440 -50.50 -8.44 -25.86
N SER A 441 -50.86 -7.36 -26.53
CA SER A 441 -51.49 -7.43 -27.86
C SER A 441 -50.95 -6.34 -28.79
N GLY A 442 -50.78 -6.70 -30.07
CA GLY A 442 -50.29 -5.78 -31.09
C GLY A 442 -48.86 -5.26 -30.85
N LEU A 443 -48.02 -6.00 -30.11
CA LEU A 443 -46.66 -5.58 -29.77
C LEU A 443 -45.75 -5.59 -31.01
N LYS A 444 -45.43 -4.39 -31.49
CA LYS A 444 -44.62 -4.14 -32.67
C LYS A 444 -43.21 -3.73 -32.26
N GLY A 445 -42.21 -4.53 -32.62
CA GLY A 445 -40.79 -4.22 -32.43
C GLY A 445 -40.20 -3.53 -33.66
N GLU A 446 -39.63 -2.34 -33.45
CA GLU A 446 -38.88 -1.55 -34.42
C GLU A 446 -37.40 -1.51 -34.02
N TYR A 447 -36.51 -2.02 -34.88
CA TYR A 447 -35.08 -2.14 -34.60
C TYR A 447 -34.27 -1.20 -35.51
N PHE A 448 -33.29 -0.50 -34.93
CA PHE A 448 -32.50 0.54 -35.59
C PHE A 448 -31.02 0.18 -35.54
N ALA A 449 -30.31 0.39 -36.65
CA ALA A 449 -28.84 0.24 -36.72
C ALA A 449 -28.10 1.47 -36.15
N ASN A 450 -28.57 1.99 -35.01
CA ASN A 450 -27.96 3.04 -34.21
C ASN A 450 -28.53 3.01 -32.79
N LYS A 451 -27.84 3.60 -31.81
CA LYS A 451 -28.28 3.64 -30.41
C LYS A 451 -29.37 4.68 -30.10
N THR A 452 -29.68 5.56 -31.03
CA THR A 452 -30.46 6.78 -30.75
C THR A 452 -31.94 6.67 -31.09
N LEU A 453 -32.42 5.50 -31.54
CA LEU A 453 -33.81 5.28 -31.99
C LEU A 453 -34.23 6.26 -33.10
N THR A 454 -33.28 6.68 -33.94
CA THR A 454 -33.51 7.69 -34.98
C THR A 454 -33.53 7.08 -36.38
N GLY A 455 -34.32 7.70 -37.27
CA GLY A 455 -34.40 7.31 -38.68
C GLY A 455 -35.50 6.29 -38.95
N THR A 456 -35.42 5.62 -40.10
CA THR A 456 -36.31 4.50 -40.45
C THR A 456 -35.78 3.22 -39.79
N PRO A 457 -36.63 2.42 -39.10
CA PRO A 457 -36.21 1.13 -38.57
C PRO A 457 -35.66 0.23 -39.69
N ALA A 458 -34.53 -0.42 -39.45
CA ALA A 458 -33.95 -1.38 -40.38
C ALA A 458 -34.74 -2.69 -40.40
N VAL A 459 -35.33 -3.06 -39.25
CA VAL A 459 -36.21 -4.24 -39.12
C VAL A 459 -37.45 -3.84 -38.33
N THR A 460 -38.61 -4.33 -38.77
CA THR A 460 -39.86 -4.22 -38.03
C THR A 460 -40.56 -5.58 -38.00
N ARG A 461 -40.89 -6.09 -36.82
CA ARG A 461 -41.56 -7.39 -36.66
C ARG A 461 -42.53 -7.39 -35.49
N ASP A 462 -43.43 -8.37 -35.48
CA ASP A 462 -44.32 -8.60 -34.35
C ASP A 462 -43.57 -9.50 -33.36
N ASP A 463 -43.41 -9.03 -32.12
CA ASP A 463 -42.74 -9.76 -31.05
C ASP A 463 -43.81 -10.21 -30.03
N PRO A 464 -43.78 -11.47 -29.53
CA PRO A 464 -44.83 -11.98 -28.63
C PRO A 464 -44.72 -11.40 -27.21
N ASN A 465 -43.50 -11.09 -26.78
CA ASN A 465 -43.14 -10.46 -25.51
C ASN A 465 -41.76 -9.78 -25.67
N ILE A 466 -41.26 -9.14 -24.62
CA ILE A 466 -39.93 -8.52 -24.59
C ILE A 466 -39.09 -9.30 -23.57
N ASP A 467 -38.45 -10.34 -24.06
CA ASP A 467 -37.59 -11.25 -23.28
C ASP A 467 -36.53 -11.82 -24.22
N PHE A 468 -35.52 -11.01 -24.49
CA PHE A 468 -34.50 -11.29 -25.49
C PHE A 468 -33.11 -11.33 -24.87
N ASP A 469 -32.36 -12.38 -25.17
CA ASP A 469 -30.93 -12.50 -24.89
C ASP A 469 -30.23 -12.83 -26.21
N TRP A 470 -29.54 -11.85 -26.76
CA TRP A 470 -28.78 -11.97 -28.00
C TRP A 470 -27.32 -12.32 -27.73
N GLY A 471 -26.86 -12.29 -26.47
CA GLY A 471 -25.44 -12.38 -26.12
C GLY A 471 -24.59 -11.41 -26.95
N SER A 472 -23.45 -11.87 -27.45
CA SER A 472 -22.61 -11.10 -28.39
C SER A 472 -23.11 -11.09 -29.84
N GLY A 473 -24.40 -11.39 -30.04
CA GLY A 473 -25.05 -11.55 -31.33
C GLY A 473 -25.82 -10.31 -31.77
N SER A 474 -26.67 -10.46 -32.79
CA SER A 474 -27.53 -9.38 -33.31
C SER A 474 -28.99 -9.82 -33.32
N PRO A 475 -29.96 -8.90 -33.10
CA PRO A 475 -31.39 -9.23 -33.06
C PRO A 475 -31.97 -9.67 -34.41
N ALA A 476 -31.36 -9.28 -35.52
CA ALA A 476 -31.77 -9.61 -36.89
C ALA A 476 -30.72 -9.20 -37.93
N ASP A 477 -30.80 -9.81 -39.12
CA ASP A 477 -30.02 -9.37 -40.28
C ASP A 477 -30.22 -7.87 -40.56
N GLY A 478 -29.12 -7.14 -40.74
CA GLY A 478 -29.12 -5.68 -40.98
C GLY A 478 -29.04 -4.83 -39.71
N ILE A 479 -29.03 -5.44 -38.52
CA ILE A 479 -28.70 -4.80 -37.25
C ILE A 479 -27.27 -5.23 -36.85
N PRO A 480 -26.38 -4.32 -36.43
CA PRO A 480 -25.06 -4.69 -35.92
C PRO A 480 -25.17 -5.49 -34.61
N ALA A 481 -24.11 -6.19 -34.23
CA ALA A 481 -24.05 -6.88 -32.93
C ALA A 481 -24.02 -5.88 -31.77
N ASP A 482 -23.26 -4.80 -31.94
CA ASP A 482 -23.15 -3.70 -30.98
C ASP A 482 -23.70 -2.39 -31.56
N GLY A 483 -24.16 -1.49 -30.70
CA GLY A 483 -24.48 -0.11 -31.10
C GLY A 483 -25.84 0.04 -31.79
N PHE A 484 -26.80 -0.81 -31.46
CA PHE A 484 -28.16 -0.80 -32.00
C PHE A 484 -29.21 -0.34 -30.98
N SER A 485 -30.45 -0.16 -31.41
CA SER A 485 -31.58 0.12 -30.51
C SER A 485 -32.88 -0.50 -30.99
N ALA A 486 -33.83 -0.66 -30.07
CA ALA A 486 -35.16 -1.19 -30.35
C ALA A 486 -36.25 -0.39 -29.62
N ARG A 487 -37.41 -0.25 -30.27
CA ARG A 487 -38.63 0.29 -29.68
C ARG A 487 -39.75 -0.71 -29.86
N TRP A 488 -40.42 -1.07 -28.77
CA TRP A 488 -41.65 -1.84 -28.80
C TRP A 488 -42.83 -0.94 -28.49
N THR A 489 -43.91 -1.06 -29.26
CA THR A 489 -45.19 -0.40 -28.98
C THR A 489 -46.33 -1.39 -29.08
N GLY A 490 -47.25 -1.38 -28.12
CA GLY A 490 -48.38 -2.31 -28.08
C GLY A 490 -49.39 -1.96 -27.00
N THR A 491 -50.25 -2.92 -26.67
CA THR A 491 -51.26 -2.79 -25.62
C THR A 491 -51.03 -3.84 -24.53
N LEU A 492 -50.95 -3.39 -23.29
CA LEU A 492 -50.95 -4.23 -22.09
C LEU A 492 -52.38 -4.38 -21.56
N THR A 493 -52.74 -5.57 -21.09
CA THR A 493 -54.01 -5.82 -20.38
C THR A 493 -53.75 -6.66 -19.14
N ALA A 494 -54.01 -6.10 -17.97
CA ALA A 494 -53.82 -6.79 -16.70
C ALA A 494 -54.82 -7.95 -16.54
N PRO A 495 -54.39 -9.16 -16.14
CA PRO A 495 -55.28 -10.30 -15.94
C PRO A 495 -56.09 -10.21 -14.63
N ALA A 496 -55.59 -9.43 -13.65
CA ALA A 496 -56.25 -9.21 -12.36
C ALA A 496 -56.20 -7.72 -11.98
N THR A 497 -57.21 -7.26 -11.25
CA THR A 497 -57.20 -5.91 -10.65
C THR A 497 -56.29 -5.95 -9.44
N GLY A 498 -55.31 -5.05 -9.40
CA GLY A 498 -54.32 -5.09 -8.34
C GLY A 498 -53.17 -4.12 -8.54
N THR A 499 -52.20 -4.26 -7.64
CA THR A 499 -50.96 -3.47 -7.68
C THR A 499 -49.90 -4.23 -8.48
N TYR A 500 -49.27 -3.55 -9.44
CA TYR A 500 -48.23 -4.08 -10.30
C TYR A 500 -46.95 -3.27 -10.15
N THR A 501 -45.81 -3.96 -10.08
CA THR A 501 -44.48 -3.34 -10.19
C THR A 501 -43.84 -3.87 -11.45
N PHE A 502 -43.45 -2.98 -12.36
CA PHE A 502 -42.78 -3.35 -13.61
C PHE A 502 -41.28 -3.38 -13.41
N SER A 503 -40.56 -4.23 -14.15
CA SER A 503 -39.11 -4.19 -14.22
C SER A 503 -38.61 -4.14 -15.66
N ALA A 504 -37.55 -3.37 -15.89
CA ALA A 504 -36.72 -3.51 -17.07
C ALA A 504 -35.37 -4.07 -16.63
N THR A 505 -35.01 -5.24 -17.15
CA THR A 505 -33.67 -5.83 -16.96
C THR A 505 -32.98 -5.78 -18.30
N SER A 506 -31.86 -5.08 -18.41
CA SER A 506 -31.17 -4.93 -19.68
C SER A 506 -29.66 -4.77 -19.53
N ASP A 507 -28.92 -5.24 -20.52
CA ASP A 507 -27.52 -4.86 -20.76
C ASP A 507 -27.53 -3.64 -21.66
N ASP A 508 -26.98 -2.53 -21.15
CA ASP A 508 -27.23 -1.15 -21.52
C ASP A 508 -28.71 -0.70 -21.43
N GLY A 509 -29.02 0.47 -22.01
CA GLY A 509 -30.11 1.29 -21.52
C GLY A 509 -31.51 0.85 -21.91
N SER A 510 -32.46 0.95 -20.99
CA SER A 510 -33.89 0.65 -21.23
C SER A 510 -34.86 1.62 -20.55
N ARG A 511 -36.06 1.78 -21.10
CA ARG A 511 -37.15 2.60 -20.55
C ARG A 511 -38.50 1.95 -20.76
N ILE A 512 -39.39 2.07 -19.77
CA ILE A 512 -40.78 1.62 -19.85
C ILE A 512 -41.71 2.82 -19.74
N TYR A 513 -42.63 2.93 -20.70
CA TYR A 513 -43.72 3.89 -20.69
C TYR A 513 -45.06 3.16 -20.67
N LEU A 514 -45.93 3.57 -19.75
CA LEU A 514 -47.31 3.11 -19.65
C LEU A 514 -48.25 4.32 -19.75
N ASP A 515 -49.19 4.30 -20.70
CA ASP A 515 -50.08 5.44 -20.99
C ASP A 515 -49.30 6.75 -21.20
N ASP A 516 -48.22 6.67 -21.98
CA ASP A 516 -47.24 7.73 -22.28
C ASP A 516 -46.47 8.30 -21.08
N LYS A 517 -46.63 7.74 -19.88
CA LYS A 517 -45.86 8.10 -18.69
C LYS A 517 -44.65 7.20 -18.56
N LEU A 518 -43.46 7.78 -18.40
CA LEU A 518 -42.25 7.05 -18.04
C LEU A 518 -42.39 6.48 -16.63
N ILE A 519 -42.36 5.16 -16.50
CA ILE A 519 -42.55 4.46 -15.21
C ILE A 519 -41.28 3.75 -14.72
N ALA A 520 -40.34 3.46 -15.61
CA ALA A 520 -39.03 2.94 -15.29
C ALA A 520 -38.01 3.52 -16.28
N ASP A 521 -36.89 4.03 -15.77
CA ASP A 521 -35.84 4.67 -16.56
C ASP A 521 -34.47 4.13 -16.15
N ASN A 522 -33.79 3.53 -17.12
CA ASN A 522 -32.48 2.93 -17.00
C ASN A 522 -31.64 3.32 -18.23
N TRP A 523 -31.72 4.57 -18.68
CA TRP A 523 -31.17 4.99 -19.98
C TRP A 523 -29.69 5.41 -19.92
N SER A 524 -28.80 4.48 -19.61
CA SER A 524 -27.34 4.69 -19.61
C SER A 524 -26.57 3.42 -19.99
N ASP A 525 -25.28 3.55 -20.29
CA ASP A 525 -24.41 2.38 -20.51
C ASP A 525 -24.16 1.69 -19.16
N HIS A 526 -24.37 0.39 -19.08
CA HIS A 526 -24.18 -0.42 -17.86
C HIS A 526 -24.23 -1.90 -18.21
N ALA A 527 -23.57 -2.74 -17.40
CA ALA A 527 -23.78 -4.18 -17.46
C ALA A 527 -25.24 -4.55 -17.16
N SER A 528 -25.65 -5.78 -17.47
CA SER A 528 -27.01 -6.26 -17.21
C SER A 528 -27.50 -5.95 -15.79
N GLN A 529 -28.51 -5.09 -15.66
CA GLN A 529 -29.08 -4.69 -14.38
C GLN A 529 -30.60 -4.51 -14.48
N ALA A 530 -31.29 -4.63 -13.35
CA ALA A 530 -32.73 -4.42 -13.25
C ALA A 530 -33.07 -3.06 -12.60
N VAL A 531 -34.00 -2.34 -13.21
CA VAL A 531 -34.71 -1.22 -12.58
C VAL A 531 -36.18 -1.60 -12.40
N THR A 532 -36.81 -1.13 -11.31
CA THR A 532 -38.24 -1.33 -11.07
C THR A 532 -39.00 -0.02 -11.05
N SER A 533 -40.27 -0.04 -11.50
CA SER A 533 -41.18 1.09 -11.36
C SER A 533 -41.59 1.29 -9.90
N THR A 534 -42.18 2.44 -9.58
CA THR A 534 -43.04 2.53 -8.40
C THR A 534 -44.28 1.63 -8.60
N PRO A 535 -44.97 1.20 -7.52
CA PRO A 535 -46.18 0.38 -7.67
C PRO A 535 -47.31 1.13 -8.40
N ILE A 536 -47.94 0.48 -9.36
CA ILE A 536 -49.00 1.01 -10.23
C ILE A 536 -50.29 0.22 -10.02
N GLN A 537 -51.42 0.90 -9.87
CA GLN A 537 -52.73 0.24 -9.83
C GLN A 537 -53.25 0.00 -11.24
N LEU A 538 -53.62 -1.24 -11.56
CA LEU A 538 -54.26 -1.62 -12.82
C LEU A 538 -55.58 -2.33 -12.55
N THR A 539 -56.56 -2.15 -13.45
CA THR A 539 -57.84 -2.86 -13.41
C THR A 539 -57.82 -4.02 -14.39
N ALA A 540 -58.33 -5.18 -13.99
CA ALA A 540 -58.44 -6.34 -14.87
C ALA A 540 -59.19 -6.02 -16.17
N GLY A 541 -58.62 -6.38 -17.31
CA GLY A 541 -59.25 -6.21 -18.62
C GLY A 541 -59.21 -4.79 -19.21
N GLU A 542 -58.70 -3.79 -18.48
CA GLU A 542 -58.50 -2.45 -19.03
C GLU A 542 -57.25 -2.42 -19.93
N PRO A 543 -57.36 -1.90 -21.17
CA PRO A 543 -56.22 -1.78 -22.07
C PRO A 543 -55.37 -0.53 -21.74
N HIS A 544 -54.06 -0.70 -21.67
CA HIS A 544 -53.08 0.37 -21.46
C HIS A 544 -52.07 0.42 -22.61
N SER A 545 -51.66 1.60 -23.04
CA SER A 545 -50.60 1.70 -24.06
C SER A 545 -49.25 1.39 -23.42
N LEU A 546 -48.51 0.45 -24.01
CA LEU A 546 -47.17 0.08 -23.58
C LEU A 546 -46.17 0.51 -24.65
N ARG A 547 -45.17 1.29 -24.25
CA ARG A 547 -44.00 1.58 -25.08
C ARG A 547 -42.73 1.28 -24.30
N VAL A 548 -41.84 0.49 -24.90
CA VAL A 548 -40.55 0.16 -24.34
C VAL A 548 -39.47 0.60 -25.31
N GLU A 549 -38.40 1.17 -24.77
CA GLU A 549 -37.24 1.58 -25.54
C GLU A 549 -36.00 0.91 -24.96
N TYR A 550 -35.09 0.49 -25.84
CA TYR A 550 -33.85 -0.21 -25.50
C TYR A 550 -32.72 0.23 -26.43
N TYR A 551 -31.49 0.26 -25.93
CA TYR A 551 -30.30 0.27 -26.77
C TYR A 551 -29.21 -0.61 -26.20
N ASP A 552 -28.37 -1.09 -27.11
CA ASP A 552 -27.12 -1.77 -26.83
C ASP A 552 -25.96 -0.91 -27.33
N ASN A 553 -24.88 -0.81 -26.55
CA ASN A 553 -23.66 -0.10 -26.93
C ASN A 553 -22.53 -1.04 -27.32
N ALA A 554 -22.23 -2.03 -26.48
CA ALA A 554 -21.11 -2.94 -26.69
C ALA A 554 -21.22 -4.22 -25.85
N GLN A 555 -20.58 -5.30 -26.35
CA GLN A 555 -20.41 -6.60 -25.71
C GLN A 555 -21.62 -7.51 -25.81
N SER A 556 -22.44 -7.59 -24.75
CA SER A 556 -23.56 -8.50 -24.66
C SER A 556 -24.86 -7.70 -24.72
N ALA A 557 -25.86 -8.21 -25.43
CA ALA A 557 -27.13 -7.53 -25.60
C ALA A 557 -28.28 -8.38 -25.05
N SER A 558 -28.95 -7.89 -24.00
CA SER A 558 -30.14 -8.54 -23.44
C SER A 558 -31.16 -7.53 -22.95
N VAL A 559 -32.45 -7.84 -23.06
CA VAL A 559 -33.55 -7.06 -22.49
C VAL A 559 -34.76 -7.92 -22.14
N THR A 560 -35.21 -7.82 -20.89
CA THR A 560 -36.43 -8.44 -20.37
C THR A 560 -37.31 -7.39 -19.70
N ILE A 561 -38.58 -7.33 -20.11
CA ILE A 561 -39.60 -6.48 -19.48
C ILE A 561 -40.56 -7.37 -18.71
N GLY A 562 -40.49 -7.24 -17.38
CA GLY A 562 -41.20 -8.06 -16.43
C GLY A 562 -42.18 -7.29 -15.56
N TRP A 563 -42.97 -8.03 -14.78
CA TRP A 563 -43.82 -7.47 -13.74
C TRP A 563 -43.96 -8.40 -12.52
N SER A 564 -44.31 -7.85 -11.37
CA SER A 564 -44.82 -8.60 -10.23
C SER A 564 -46.13 -8.00 -9.74
N SER A 565 -47.07 -8.87 -9.36
CA SER A 565 -48.31 -8.49 -8.69
C SER A 565 -48.73 -9.58 -7.69
N PRO A 566 -49.06 -9.22 -6.44
CA PRO A 566 -49.59 -10.19 -5.47
C PRO A 566 -50.89 -10.87 -5.91
N ASP A 567 -51.65 -10.21 -6.78
CA ASP A 567 -52.96 -10.67 -7.26
C ASP A 567 -52.85 -11.57 -8.50
N VAL A 568 -51.65 -11.71 -9.07
CA VAL A 568 -51.36 -12.58 -10.22
C VAL A 568 -50.44 -13.70 -9.74
N PRO A 569 -50.97 -14.92 -9.52
CA PRO A 569 -50.15 -16.04 -9.04
C PRO A 569 -49.02 -16.37 -10.02
N ASP A 570 -47.77 -16.37 -9.52
CA ASP A 570 -46.63 -16.91 -10.24
C ASP A 570 -46.68 -18.46 -10.18
N PRO A 571 -46.79 -19.16 -11.32
CA PRO A 571 -46.90 -20.62 -11.33
C PRO A 571 -45.64 -21.31 -10.79
N THR A 572 -44.45 -20.69 -10.88
CA THR A 572 -43.21 -21.24 -10.34
C THR A 572 -43.19 -21.13 -8.81
N ILE A 573 -43.66 -20.01 -8.25
CA ILE A 573 -43.83 -19.83 -6.79
C ILE A 573 -44.89 -20.81 -6.27
N GLN A 574 -45.98 -21.03 -7.01
CA GLN A 574 -46.99 -22.01 -6.61
C GLN A 574 -46.43 -23.44 -6.56
N ALA A 575 -45.61 -23.84 -7.53
CA ALA A 575 -44.93 -25.14 -7.51
C ALA A 575 -43.97 -25.27 -6.30
N ALA A 576 -43.27 -24.19 -5.94
CA ALA A 576 -42.42 -24.15 -4.76
C ALA A 576 -43.24 -24.30 -3.45
N VAL A 577 -44.38 -23.63 -3.36
CA VAL A 577 -45.32 -23.78 -2.24
C VAL A 577 -45.81 -25.23 -2.10
N ASP A 578 -46.17 -25.88 -3.21
CA ASP A 578 -46.67 -27.25 -3.18
C ASP A 578 -45.59 -28.27 -2.80
N ALA A 579 -44.35 -28.06 -3.27
CA ALA A 579 -43.20 -28.83 -2.82
C ALA A 579 -42.92 -28.63 -1.33
N ALA A 580 -42.95 -27.38 -0.84
CA ALA A 580 -42.73 -27.05 0.56
C ALA A 580 -43.77 -27.69 1.49
N LYS A 581 -45.06 -27.70 1.10
CA LYS A 581 -46.14 -28.37 1.88
C LYS A 581 -45.93 -29.88 2.00
N SER A 582 -45.30 -30.49 1.00
CA SER A 582 -45.12 -31.94 0.90
C SER A 582 -43.84 -32.42 1.59
N ALA A 583 -42.97 -31.51 2.03
CA ALA A 583 -41.67 -31.81 2.62
C ALA A 583 -41.65 -31.62 4.15
N ASP A 584 -40.80 -32.37 4.86
CA ASP A 584 -40.58 -32.18 6.30
C ASP A 584 -39.92 -30.84 6.65
N ALA A 585 -39.13 -30.31 5.71
CA ALA A 585 -38.50 -28.99 5.78
C ALA A 585 -38.31 -28.42 4.37
N ALA A 586 -38.19 -27.10 4.27
CA ALA A 586 -37.89 -26.40 3.03
C ALA A 586 -36.60 -25.60 3.16
N VAL A 587 -35.73 -25.65 2.16
CA VAL A 587 -34.50 -24.86 2.06
C VAL A 587 -34.66 -23.94 0.84
N VAL A 588 -34.78 -22.64 1.08
CA VAL A 588 -34.94 -21.63 0.04
C VAL A 588 -33.58 -20.98 -0.21
N VAL A 589 -32.97 -21.26 -1.37
CA VAL A 589 -31.65 -20.78 -1.78
C VAL A 589 -31.81 -19.60 -2.73
N VAL A 590 -31.46 -18.42 -2.25
CA VAL A 590 -31.73 -17.09 -2.83
C VAL A 590 -30.47 -16.23 -2.72
N GLY A 591 -30.37 -15.12 -3.44
CA GLY A 591 -29.12 -14.36 -3.47
C GLY A 591 -29.13 -13.17 -4.41
N ASP A 592 -28.02 -12.45 -4.47
CA ASP A 592 -27.81 -11.40 -5.46
C ASP A 592 -26.79 -11.83 -6.53
N SER A 593 -26.51 -10.92 -7.47
CA SER A 593 -25.51 -11.10 -8.51
C SER A 593 -24.65 -9.83 -8.61
N SER A 594 -23.74 -9.66 -7.66
CA SER A 594 -22.82 -8.53 -7.58
C SER A 594 -21.62 -8.73 -8.51
N SER A 595 -21.18 -7.65 -9.17
CA SER A 595 -20.08 -7.68 -10.14
C SER A 595 -19.35 -6.33 -10.14
N GLU A 596 -18.07 -6.39 -10.50
CA GLU A 596 -17.31 -5.21 -10.94
C GLU A 596 -18.03 -4.48 -12.09
N GLY A 597 -17.94 -3.15 -12.08
CA GLY A 597 -18.38 -2.26 -13.16
C GLY A 597 -19.62 -1.42 -12.84
N SER A 598 -20.50 -1.89 -11.95
CA SER A 598 -21.68 -1.14 -11.51
C SER A 598 -22.08 -1.47 -10.08
N ASP A 599 -22.62 -0.48 -9.37
CA ASP A 599 -23.18 -0.70 -8.05
C ASP A 599 -24.64 -1.16 -8.14
N ARG A 600 -25.12 -1.83 -7.08
CA ARG A 600 -26.53 -2.17 -6.94
C ARG A 600 -27.38 -0.91 -6.80
N THR A 601 -28.60 -0.95 -7.32
CA THR A 601 -29.58 0.15 -7.22
C THR A 601 -30.42 0.07 -5.95
N THR A 602 -30.47 -1.11 -5.31
CA THR A 602 -31.18 -1.39 -4.06
C THR A 602 -30.53 -2.56 -3.33
N LEU A 603 -30.74 -2.64 -2.02
CA LEU A 603 -30.40 -3.76 -1.13
C LEU A 603 -31.46 -4.87 -1.13
N ALA A 604 -32.60 -4.70 -1.80
CA ALA A 604 -33.61 -5.75 -1.90
C ALA A 604 -33.07 -6.95 -2.68
N LEU A 605 -33.44 -8.17 -2.26
CA LEU A 605 -33.22 -9.36 -3.10
C LEU A 605 -33.85 -9.16 -4.50
N PRO A 606 -33.16 -9.62 -5.56
CA PRO A 606 -33.58 -9.40 -6.93
C PRO A 606 -34.91 -10.08 -7.27
N GLY A 607 -35.52 -9.60 -8.35
CA GLY A 607 -36.78 -10.10 -8.87
C GLY A 607 -37.84 -10.32 -7.80
N ASN A 608 -38.44 -11.51 -7.82
CA ASN A 608 -39.53 -11.93 -6.92
C ASN A 608 -39.07 -12.92 -5.84
N GLU A 609 -37.79 -12.92 -5.47
CA GLU A 609 -37.27 -13.80 -4.42
C GLU A 609 -37.90 -13.53 -3.05
N ASN A 610 -38.18 -12.27 -2.73
CA ASN A 610 -38.89 -11.91 -1.49
C ASN A 610 -40.31 -12.50 -1.43
N ASP A 611 -41.01 -12.56 -2.55
CA ASP A 611 -42.36 -13.12 -2.63
C ASP A 611 -42.32 -14.65 -2.51
N LEU A 612 -41.34 -15.29 -3.15
CA LEU A 612 -41.06 -16.71 -3.02
C LEU A 612 -40.84 -17.10 -1.55
N ILE A 613 -39.96 -16.39 -0.84
CA ILE A 613 -39.62 -16.71 0.55
C ILE A 613 -40.86 -16.62 1.44
N LYS A 614 -41.66 -15.55 1.31
CA LYS A 614 -42.91 -15.39 2.08
C LYS A 614 -43.89 -16.52 1.81
N ALA A 615 -44.09 -16.87 0.53
CA ALA A 615 -45.02 -17.92 0.13
C ALA A 615 -44.60 -19.29 0.67
N VAL A 616 -43.30 -19.63 0.59
CA VAL A 616 -42.76 -20.90 1.10
C VAL A 616 -42.78 -20.95 2.63
N ALA A 617 -42.40 -19.87 3.31
CA ALA A 617 -42.42 -19.81 4.77
C ALA A 617 -43.85 -19.98 5.33
N ALA A 618 -44.85 -19.39 4.67
CA ALA A 618 -46.26 -19.59 5.01
C ALA A 618 -46.73 -21.04 4.78
N ALA A 619 -46.13 -21.74 3.83
CA ALA A 619 -46.47 -23.10 3.47
C ALA A 619 -45.78 -24.16 4.36
N ASN A 620 -44.57 -23.89 4.83
CA ASN A 620 -43.80 -24.79 5.69
C ASN A 620 -43.12 -24.03 6.85
N PRO A 621 -43.50 -24.29 8.12
CA PRO A 621 -42.94 -23.59 9.28
C PRO A 621 -41.50 -23.99 9.62
N LYS A 622 -40.91 -24.99 8.93
CA LYS A 622 -39.50 -25.38 9.01
C LYS A 622 -38.76 -24.95 7.74
N THR A 623 -39.00 -23.71 7.33
CA THR A 623 -38.29 -23.08 6.22
C THR A 623 -36.95 -22.52 6.68
N VAL A 624 -35.88 -22.87 5.97
CA VAL A 624 -34.54 -22.30 6.13
C VAL A 624 -34.26 -21.47 4.89
N VAL A 625 -33.93 -20.19 5.07
CA VAL A 625 -33.45 -19.35 3.96
C VAL A 625 -31.93 -19.37 3.95
N VAL A 626 -31.35 -19.63 2.79
CA VAL A 626 -29.91 -19.65 2.54
C VAL A 626 -29.58 -18.53 1.57
N LEU A 627 -28.78 -17.57 2.01
CA LEU A 627 -28.38 -16.42 1.21
C LEU A 627 -27.07 -16.70 0.48
N ARG A 628 -27.06 -16.39 -0.82
CA ARG A 628 -25.88 -16.29 -1.68
C ARG A 628 -25.70 -14.83 -2.08
N ALA A 629 -25.25 -14.00 -1.15
CA ALA A 629 -25.18 -12.57 -1.37
C ALA A 629 -23.75 -12.05 -1.21
N GLY A 630 -23.32 -11.19 -2.12
CA GLY A 630 -22.00 -10.56 -2.08
C GLY A 630 -21.90 -9.43 -1.06
N ALA A 631 -23.04 -8.92 -0.61
CA ALA A 631 -23.18 -7.73 0.21
C ALA A 631 -24.49 -7.80 1.02
N PRO A 632 -24.74 -6.90 1.99
CA PRO A 632 -25.97 -6.90 2.77
C PRO A 632 -27.23 -6.89 1.90
N VAL A 633 -28.24 -7.67 2.30
CA VAL A 633 -29.57 -7.68 1.65
C VAL A 633 -30.68 -7.43 2.66
N LEU A 634 -31.75 -6.77 2.22
CA LEU A 634 -32.94 -6.56 3.04
C LEU A 634 -33.72 -7.87 3.21
N MET A 635 -34.30 -8.06 4.40
CA MET A 635 -35.08 -9.26 4.74
C MET A 635 -36.47 -8.88 5.26
N PRO A 636 -37.37 -8.34 4.41
CA PRO A 636 -38.71 -7.93 4.83
C PRO A 636 -39.57 -9.10 5.36
N TRP A 637 -39.18 -10.34 5.07
CA TRP A 637 -39.80 -11.60 5.49
C TRP A 637 -39.16 -12.22 6.75
N LEU A 638 -38.15 -11.57 7.35
CA LEU A 638 -37.36 -12.15 8.43
C LEU A 638 -38.20 -12.63 9.62
N ALA A 639 -39.31 -11.97 9.93
CA ALA A 639 -40.20 -12.35 11.03
C ALA A 639 -40.85 -13.73 10.82
N ASP A 640 -41.13 -14.09 9.57
CA ASP A 640 -41.91 -15.28 9.20
C ASP A 640 -41.05 -16.53 9.02
N VAL A 641 -39.72 -16.37 8.90
CA VAL A 641 -38.77 -17.46 8.67
C VAL A 641 -38.07 -17.84 9.98
N PRO A 642 -38.01 -19.12 10.37
CA PRO A 642 -37.34 -19.53 11.62
C PRO A 642 -35.81 -19.53 11.52
N ALA A 643 -35.22 -19.78 10.36
CA ALA A 643 -33.78 -19.87 10.21
C ALA A 643 -33.26 -19.17 8.94
N VAL A 644 -32.16 -18.41 9.09
CA VAL A 644 -31.46 -17.73 8.00
C VAL A 644 -29.97 -18.02 8.13
N LEU A 645 -29.39 -18.58 7.08
CA LEU A 645 -27.97 -18.85 6.95
C LEU A 645 -27.43 -17.99 5.79
N ASP A 646 -26.51 -17.09 6.09
CA ASP A 646 -25.76 -16.36 5.08
C ASP A 646 -24.47 -17.11 4.79
N MET A 647 -24.25 -17.45 3.53
CA MET A 647 -23.06 -18.16 3.09
C MET A 647 -22.26 -17.37 2.05
N TRP A 648 -22.60 -16.08 1.86
CA TRP A 648 -21.96 -15.21 0.90
C TRP A 648 -21.89 -15.85 -0.50
N TYR A 649 -20.79 -15.65 -1.23
CA TYR A 649 -20.44 -16.53 -2.34
C TYR A 649 -19.48 -17.62 -1.84
N PRO A 650 -19.93 -18.87 -1.64
CA PRO A 650 -19.20 -19.91 -0.93
C PRO A 650 -18.07 -20.58 -1.73
N GLY A 651 -17.84 -20.17 -2.97
CA GLY A 651 -16.82 -20.81 -3.83
C GLY A 651 -17.26 -22.17 -4.36
N GLN A 652 -16.30 -22.95 -4.80
CA GLN A 652 -16.55 -24.13 -5.63
C GLN A 652 -17.22 -25.30 -4.89
N GLU A 653 -17.09 -25.36 -3.58
CA GLU A 653 -17.65 -26.41 -2.72
C GLU A 653 -18.99 -26.02 -2.08
N ASP A 654 -19.68 -25.03 -2.66
CA ASP A 654 -20.99 -24.50 -2.26
C ASP A 654 -21.91 -25.57 -1.64
N GLY A 655 -22.33 -26.56 -2.43
CA GLY A 655 -23.33 -27.54 -2.02
C GLY A 655 -22.86 -28.46 -0.90
N ASN A 656 -21.56 -28.78 -0.85
CA ASN A 656 -21.00 -29.62 0.20
C ASN A 656 -20.91 -28.86 1.52
N ALA A 657 -20.48 -27.60 1.50
CA ALA A 657 -20.48 -26.72 2.68
C ALA A 657 -21.91 -26.49 3.18
N LEU A 658 -22.86 -26.21 2.28
CA LEU A 658 -24.27 -26.06 2.63
C LEU A 658 -24.82 -27.31 3.31
N ALA A 659 -24.60 -28.48 2.72
CA ALA A 659 -25.09 -29.74 3.28
C ALA A 659 -24.48 -30.01 4.67
N ALA A 660 -23.19 -29.69 4.87
CA ALA A 660 -22.51 -29.87 6.14
C ALA A 660 -23.09 -28.97 7.23
N LEU A 661 -23.33 -27.69 6.93
CA LEU A 661 -23.93 -26.73 7.86
C LEU A 661 -25.38 -27.12 8.17
N LEU A 662 -26.21 -27.35 7.15
CA LEU A 662 -27.62 -27.70 7.35
C LEU A 662 -27.81 -28.98 8.17
N THR A 663 -26.92 -29.96 8.04
CA THR A 663 -27.01 -31.23 8.78
C THR A 663 -26.23 -31.23 10.10
N GLY A 664 -25.46 -30.18 10.38
CA GLY A 664 -24.68 -30.03 11.60
C GLY A 664 -23.42 -30.90 11.66
N ASP A 665 -22.91 -31.33 10.49
CA ASP A 665 -21.57 -31.93 10.36
C ASP A 665 -20.49 -30.86 10.56
N ALA A 666 -20.76 -29.65 10.08
CA ALA A 666 -20.06 -28.42 10.39
C ALA A 666 -20.97 -27.52 11.24
N SER A 667 -20.38 -26.62 12.02
CA SER A 667 -21.14 -25.62 12.78
C SER A 667 -20.84 -24.23 12.21
N PRO A 668 -21.86 -23.38 12.01
CA PRO A 668 -21.65 -21.99 11.65
C PRO A 668 -20.73 -21.32 12.67
N GLY A 669 -19.67 -20.69 12.16
CA GLY A 669 -18.62 -20.07 12.97
C GLY A 669 -18.29 -18.64 12.54
N GLY A 670 -18.90 -18.14 11.46
CA GLY A 670 -18.66 -16.79 10.95
C GLY A 670 -19.37 -15.69 11.75
N ARG A 671 -18.88 -14.47 11.59
CA ARG A 671 -19.42 -13.22 12.13
C ARG A 671 -19.49 -12.19 10.99
N LEU A 672 -20.49 -11.33 10.99
CA LEU A 672 -20.66 -10.34 9.93
C LEU A 672 -19.48 -9.34 9.89
N PRO A 673 -18.75 -9.21 8.76
CA PRO A 673 -17.73 -8.19 8.59
C PRO A 673 -18.31 -6.83 8.15
N VAL A 674 -19.64 -6.76 8.00
CA VAL A 674 -20.42 -5.58 7.56
C VAL A 674 -21.74 -5.50 8.32
N SER A 675 -22.24 -4.31 8.59
CA SER A 675 -23.54 -4.08 9.20
C SER A 675 -24.66 -4.24 8.17
N PHE A 676 -25.75 -4.93 8.52
CA PHE A 676 -26.89 -5.11 7.62
C PHE A 676 -27.95 -4.03 7.88
N PRO A 677 -28.26 -3.16 6.91
CA PRO A 677 -29.28 -2.11 7.07
C PRO A 677 -30.71 -2.68 7.16
N ARG A 678 -31.64 -1.94 7.78
CA ARG A 678 -33.08 -2.28 7.76
C ARG A 678 -33.81 -1.79 6.52
N THR A 679 -33.31 -0.73 5.89
CA THR A 679 -33.85 -0.12 4.67
C THR A 679 -32.69 0.36 3.81
N ASP A 680 -32.92 0.61 2.52
CA ASP A 680 -31.91 1.19 1.60
C ASP A 680 -31.34 2.52 2.11
N THR A 681 -32.11 3.26 2.92
CA THR A 681 -31.78 4.60 3.39
C THR A 681 -31.21 4.64 4.82
N GLN A 682 -31.18 3.51 5.53
CA GLN A 682 -30.65 3.46 6.91
C GLN A 682 -29.13 3.23 6.87
N THR A 683 -28.38 4.14 6.24
CA THR A 683 -26.93 4.04 6.05
C THR A 683 -26.27 5.42 6.16
N ALA A 684 -24.99 5.46 6.52
CA ALA A 684 -24.21 6.71 6.60
C ALA A 684 -24.20 7.47 5.26
N VAL A 685 -24.12 6.74 4.14
CA VAL A 685 -24.06 7.31 2.79
C VAL A 685 -25.40 7.81 2.27
N ALA A 686 -26.53 7.28 2.77
CA ALA A 686 -27.86 7.78 2.41
C ALA A 686 -28.33 8.94 3.32
N ALA A 687 -27.64 9.18 4.44
CA ALA A 687 -28.03 10.17 5.45
C ALA A 687 -27.82 11.63 4.99
N ALA A 688 -26.99 11.89 3.97
CA ALA A 688 -26.78 13.23 3.43
C ALA A 688 -26.60 13.23 1.90
N PRO A 689 -27.07 14.28 1.19
CA PRO A 689 -26.86 14.41 -0.25
C PRO A 689 -25.37 14.46 -0.63
N GLY A 690 -25.03 13.89 -1.78
CA GLY A 690 -23.65 13.91 -2.30
C GLY A 690 -22.72 12.86 -1.69
N ARG A 691 -23.09 12.20 -0.59
CA ARG A 691 -22.36 11.05 -0.06
C ARG A 691 -22.50 9.83 -0.97
N TYR A 692 -23.71 9.51 -1.41
CA TYR A 692 -24.01 8.57 -2.48
C TYR A 692 -25.45 8.78 -3.00
N PRO A 693 -25.68 8.92 -4.32
CA PRO A 693 -24.70 8.98 -5.40
C PRO A 693 -23.92 10.32 -5.45
N ALA A 694 -22.90 10.39 -6.29
CA ALA A 694 -22.07 11.58 -6.48
C ALA A 694 -22.87 12.79 -7.01
N VAL A 695 -22.45 13.99 -6.60
CA VAL A 695 -22.95 15.26 -7.13
C VAL A 695 -21.82 15.95 -7.90
N ASN A 696 -22.07 16.29 -9.18
CA ASN A 696 -21.07 16.90 -10.06
C ASN A 696 -19.74 16.12 -10.15
N GLY A 697 -19.83 14.78 -10.13
CA GLY A 697 -18.67 13.91 -10.18
C GLY A 697 -17.86 13.82 -8.88
N VAL A 698 -18.42 14.26 -7.74
CA VAL A 698 -17.78 14.18 -6.44
C VAL A 698 -18.65 13.36 -5.48
N TYR A 699 -18.03 12.37 -4.84
CA TYR A 699 -18.54 11.73 -3.65
C TYR A 699 -17.95 12.43 -2.42
N ASP A 700 -18.81 13.01 -1.61
CA ASP A 700 -18.44 13.70 -0.38
C ASP A 700 -18.41 12.69 0.78
N TYR A 701 -17.24 12.41 1.37
CA TYR A 701 -17.11 11.45 2.47
C TYR A 701 -17.32 12.18 3.82
N SER A 702 -18.37 13.00 3.89
CA SER A 702 -18.66 13.85 5.04
C SER A 702 -19.25 13.11 6.24
N GLU A 703 -19.45 11.78 6.15
CA GLU A 703 -19.64 10.93 7.33
C GLU A 703 -18.36 10.80 8.15
N GLY A 704 -17.20 11.12 7.59
CA GLY A 704 -15.92 11.05 8.29
C GLY A 704 -15.66 9.65 8.84
N LEU A 705 -15.38 9.55 10.14
CA LEU A 705 -15.12 8.29 10.84
C LEU A 705 -16.37 7.42 11.00
N ASP A 706 -17.57 7.97 10.81
CA ASP A 706 -18.84 7.24 10.97
C ASP A 706 -19.14 6.37 9.74
N VAL A 707 -18.32 5.34 9.53
CA VAL A 707 -18.49 4.30 8.50
C VAL A 707 -18.96 3.00 9.14
N GLY A 708 -19.97 2.36 8.52
CA GLY A 708 -20.50 1.08 8.99
C GLY A 708 -21.09 1.15 10.41
N TYR A 709 -20.73 0.20 11.26
CA TYR A 709 -21.17 0.13 12.66
C TYR A 709 -20.79 1.35 13.49
N ARG A 710 -19.77 2.13 13.12
CA ARG A 710 -19.42 3.41 13.79
C ARG A 710 -20.59 4.39 13.72
N TRP A 711 -21.18 4.57 12.53
CA TRP A 711 -22.35 5.41 12.30
C TRP A 711 -23.59 4.96 13.07
N TYR A 712 -23.90 3.65 13.05
CA TYR A 712 -25.06 3.14 13.78
C TYR A 712 -24.96 3.40 15.27
N GLN A 713 -23.75 3.34 15.83
CA GLN A 713 -23.50 3.62 17.24
C GLN A 713 -23.63 5.11 17.56
N ASP A 714 -23.04 5.99 16.74
CA ASP A 714 -23.09 7.43 16.97
C ASP A 714 -24.52 7.98 16.85
N GLU A 715 -25.25 7.54 15.82
CA GLU A 715 -26.64 7.96 15.57
C GLU A 715 -27.67 7.23 16.46
N GLY A 716 -27.24 6.27 17.29
CA GLY A 716 -28.13 5.46 18.12
C GLY A 716 -29.13 4.62 17.31
N GLN A 717 -28.76 4.22 16.09
CA GLN A 717 -29.57 3.43 15.17
C GLN A 717 -29.32 1.92 15.37
N THR A 718 -30.37 1.11 15.24
CA THR A 718 -30.22 -0.35 15.29
C THR A 718 -30.26 -0.93 13.88
N PRO A 719 -29.16 -1.52 13.37
CA PRO A 719 -29.17 -2.23 12.09
C PRO A 719 -30.08 -3.48 12.15
N LEU A 720 -30.33 -4.12 11.01
CA LEU A 720 -31.00 -5.42 10.96
C LEU A 720 -30.15 -6.48 11.67
N PHE A 721 -28.87 -6.53 11.34
CA PHE A 721 -27.83 -7.28 12.06
C PHE A 721 -26.58 -6.41 12.20
N PRO A 722 -25.98 -6.32 13.40
CA PRO A 722 -24.82 -5.46 13.62
C PRO A 722 -23.52 -6.13 13.17
N PHE A 723 -22.49 -5.33 12.91
CA PHE A 723 -21.12 -5.81 12.70
C PHE A 723 -20.67 -6.79 13.80
N GLY A 724 -19.96 -7.83 13.40
CA GLY A 724 -19.44 -8.87 14.27
C GLY A 724 -20.51 -9.86 14.74
N TYR A 725 -21.76 -9.79 14.27
CA TYR A 725 -22.83 -10.69 14.69
C TYR A 725 -22.79 -12.05 13.98
N GLY A 726 -23.10 -13.13 14.69
CA GLY A 726 -23.34 -14.44 14.11
C GLY A 726 -23.69 -15.47 15.19
N LEU A 727 -24.69 -16.30 14.92
CA LEU A 727 -25.13 -17.36 15.83
C LEU A 727 -24.29 -18.64 15.65
N SER A 728 -24.41 -19.55 16.61
CA SER A 728 -23.84 -20.89 16.54
C SER A 728 -24.91 -21.95 16.89
N TYR A 729 -24.62 -23.23 16.61
CA TYR A 729 -25.42 -24.37 17.09
C TYR A 729 -25.16 -24.70 18.56
N THR A 730 -24.21 -24.02 19.19
CA THR A 730 -23.98 -24.04 20.63
C THR A 730 -24.05 -22.62 21.18
N SER A 731 -23.90 -22.46 22.49
CA SER A 731 -23.91 -21.16 23.17
C SER A 731 -22.60 -20.92 23.88
N PHE A 732 -22.11 -19.69 23.87
CA PHE A 732 -20.87 -19.31 24.55
C PHE A 732 -21.16 -18.32 25.69
N ARG A 733 -20.16 -18.16 26.56
CA ARG A 733 -20.13 -17.13 27.58
C ARG A 733 -18.70 -16.64 27.72
N VAL A 734 -18.51 -15.34 27.52
CA VAL A 734 -17.26 -14.65 27.85
C VAL A 734 -17.25 -14.24 29.33
N SER A 735 -16.11 -14.41 30.00
CA SER A 735 -15.95 -14.04 31.42
C SER A 735 -14.48 -13.78 31.79
N HIS A 736 -14.24 -13.30 33.02
CA HIS A 736 -12.90 -13.11 33.60
C HIS A 736 -11.93 -12.29 32.71
N LEU A 737 -12.40 -11.16 32.17
CA LEU A 737 -11.53 -10.20 31.47
C LEU A 737 -10.43 -9.69 32.43
N THR A 738 -9.17 -9.91 32.08
CA THR A 738 -8.00 -9.35 32.76
C THR A 738 -7.18 -8.49 31.82
N VAL A 739 -6.65 -7.38 32.34
CA VAL A 739 -5.68 -6.52 31.65
C VAL A 739 -4.33 -6.75 32.30
N ASP A 740 -3.42 -7.35 31.56
CA ASP A 740 -2.05 -7.61 32.00
C ASP A 740 -1.18 -6.40 31.58
N SER A 741 -1.34 -5.26 32.27
CA SER A 741 -0.53 -4.06 32.05
C SER A 741 0.77 -4.11 32.87
N PRO A 742 1.94 -3.86 32.28
CA PRO A 742 3.20 -3.77 33.01
C PRO A 742 3.27 -2.56 33.96
N ASP A 743 2.40 -1.56 33.80
CA ASP A 743 2.34 -0.38 34.68
C ASP A 743 0.94 -0.20 35.32
N PRO A 744 0.80 -0.45 36.64
CA PRO A 744 -0.42 -0.17 37.39
C PRO A 744 -0.76 1.34 37.46
N GLY A 745 0.20 2.22 37.17
CA GLY A 745 0.09 3.67 37.19
C GLY A 745 -0.42 4.30 35.90
N GLY A 746 -0.59 3.52 34.82
CA GLY A 746 -1.01 3.97 33.50
C GLY A 746 0.10 3.85 32.45
N LEU A 747 -0.27 3.69 31.18
CA LEU A 747 0.68 3.52 30.06
C LEU A 747 1.29 4.87 29.69
N SER A 748 2.62 4.94 29.61
CA SER A 748 3.29 6.08 28.97
C SER A 748 3.08 6.04 27.45
N ALA A 749 2.66 7.17 26.89
CA ALA A 749 2.63 7.37 25.44
C ALA A 749 3.83 8.18 24.93
N THR A 750 4.29 7.80 23.74
CA THR A 750 5.27 8.53 22.91
C THR A 750 4.62 8.87 21.56
N ALA A 751 5.35 9.57 20.68
CA ALA A 751 4.89 9.76 19.30
C ALA A 751 4.68 8.42 18.55
N ALA A 752 5.43 7.38 18.88
CA ALA A 752 5.28 6.04 18.28
C ALA A 752 4.13 5.21 18.89
N GLY A 753 3.25 5.80 19.71
CA GLY A 753 2.19 5.08 20.41
C GLY A 753 2.54 4.69 21.86
N THR A 754 1.97 3.58 22.34
CA THR A 754 2.14 3.05 23.71
C THR A 754 2.81 1.67 23.72
N ALA A 755 3.20 1.17 24.90
CA ALA A 755 3.57 -0.24 25.02
C ALA A 755 2.33 -1.13 24.79
N PRO A 756 2.44 -2.29 24.10
CA PRO A 756 1.30 -3.16 23.84
C PRO A 756 0.58 -3.60 25.12
N VAL A 757 -0.74 -3.66 25.08
CA VAL A 757 -1.58 -4.07 26.21
C VAL A 757 -2.09 -5.48 26.00
N ARG A 758 -1.76 -6.38 26.93
CA ARG A 758 -2.25 -7.76 26.88
C ARG A 758 -3.58 -7.89 27.59
N LEU A 759 -4.52 -8.54 26.94
CA LEU A 759 -5.85 -8.85 27.45
C LEU A 759 -5.99 -10.37 27.50
N SER A 760 -6.65 -10.87 28.53
CA SER A 760 -7.00 -12.28 28.61
C SER A 760 -8.47 -12.44 28.99
N VAL A 761 -9.19 -13.34 28.33
CA VAL A 761 -10.61 -13.61 28.58
C VAL A 761 -10.90 -15.11 28.54
N ASP A 762 -11.79 -15.58 29.41
CA ASP A 762 -12.27 -16.97 29.39
C ASP A 762 -13.49 -17.10 28.47
N VAL A 763 -13.45 -18.02 27.52
CA VAL A 763 -14.58 -18.38 26.64
C VAL A 763 -15.06 -19.77 27.04
N THR A 764 -16.30 -19.87 27.50
CA THR A 764 -16.91 -21.14 27.89
C THR A 764 -17.98 -21.57 26.90
N ASN A 765 -17.87 -22.76 26.33
CA ASN A 765 -18.97 -23.36 25.59
C ASN A 765 -19.98 -23.95 26.59
N THR A 766 -21.16 -23.35 26.63
CA THR A 766 -22.24 -23.68 27.57
C THR A 766 -23.30 -24.61 26.98
N GLY A 767 -23.21 -24.93 25.69
CA GLY A 767 -24.15 -25.84 25.02
C GLY A 767 -23.64 -27.27 24.93
N ALA A 768 -24.27 -28.04 24.02
CA ALA A 768 -24.07 -29.49 23.89
C ALA A 768 -23.25 -29.90 22.65
N ARG A 769 -22.84 -28.95 21.81
CA ARG A 769 -22.08 -29.19 20.57
C ARG A 769 -20.75 -28.46 20.62
N SER A 770 -19.70 -29.04 20.04
CA SER A 770 -18.49 -28.28 19.75
C SER A 770 -18.82 -27.17 18.76
N GLY A 771 -18.11 -26.05 18.87
CA GLY A 771 -18.23 -24.94 17.94
C GLY A 771 -17.14 -23.91 18.22
N SER A 772 -17.03 -22.95 17.31
CA SER A 772 -16.14 -21.80 17.46
C SER A 772 -16.91 -20.54 17.83
N ASP A 773 -16.23 -19.67 18.55
CA ASP A 773 -16.65 -18.30 18.82
C ASP A 773 -15.54 -17.31 18.47
N VAL A 774 -15.90 -16.04 18.34
CA VAL A 774 -14.97 -14.94 18.04
C VAL A 774 -15.06 -13.93 19.17
N VAL A 775 -13.98 -13.84 19.94
CA VAL A 775 -13.82 -12.77 20.93
C VAL A 775 -13.46 -11.50 20.19
N GLN A 776 -14.27 -10.45 20.33
CA GLN A 776 -14.05 -9.15 19.73
C GLN A 776 -13.77 -8.12 20.83
N VAL A 777 -12.70 -7.34 20.65
CA VAL A 777 -12.29 -6.29 21.57
C VAL A 777 -12.48 -4.95 20.89
N TYR A 778 -13.30 -4.10 21.50
CA TYR A 778 -13.55 -2.76 21.05
C TYR A 778 -12.94 -1.73 22.00
N LEU A 779 -12.39 -0.65 21.44
CA LEU A 779 -11.80 0.46 22.16
C LEU A 779 -12.71 1.69 22.06
N GLY A 780 -12.91 2.37 23.18
CA GLY A 780 -13.40 3.75 23.18
C GLY A 780 -12.27 4.72 23.48
N HIS A 781 -12.46 5.97 23.08
CA HIS A 781 -11.48 7.03 23.24
C HIS A 781 -11.86 8.07 24.32
N PRO A 782 -10.89 8.85 24.83
CA PRO A 782 -11.19 9.94 25.75
C PRO A 782 -12.18 10.95 25.17
N ALA A 783 -13.02 11.54 26.02
CA ALA A 783 -14.01 12.53 25.59
C ALA A 783 -13.34 13.73 24.90
N GLY A 784 -13.91 14.16 23.76
CA GLY A 784 -13.34 15.25 22.95
C GLY A 784 -12.31 14.79 21.91
N SER A 785 -12.06 13.48 21.79
CA SER A 785 -11.23 12.92 20.72
C SER A 785 -11.81 13.10 19.32
N GLY A 786 -13.14 13.18 19.21
CA GLY A 786 -13.86 13.12 17.94
C GLY A 786 -13.91 11.72 17.33
N GLU A 787 -13.55 10.70 18.10
CA GLU A 787 -13.60 9.29 17.69
C GLU A 787 -15.00 8.70 17.86
N PRO A 788 -15.35 7.67 17.07
CA PRO A 788 -16.57 6.90 17.25
C PRO A 788 -16.71 6.33 18.68
N PRO A 789 -17.94 6.01 19.13
CA PRO A 789 -18.18 5.54 20.50
C PRO A 789 -17.34 4.32 20.92
N LYS A 790 -17.17 3.36 19.99
CA LYS A 790 -16.19 2.28 20.11
C LYS A 790 -15.86 1.66 18.76
N GLU A 791 -14.65 1.12 18.66
CA GLU A 791 -14.05 0.62 17.42
C GLU A 791 -13.32 -0.70 17.64
N LEU A 792 -13.37 -1.62 16.68
CA LEU A 792 -12.68 -2.90 16.77
C LEU A 792 -11.17 -2.64 16.82
N ALA A 793 -10.53 -3.14 17.87
CA ALA A 793 -9.08 -2.99 18.07
C ALA A 793 -8.33 -4.31 17.89
N THR A 794 -8.97 -5.45 18.18
CA THR A 794 -8.40 -6.79 17.95
C THR A 794 -9.49 -7.86 18.11
N PHE A 795 -9.27 -9.05 17.57
CA PHE A 795 -10.16 -10.20 17.69
C PHE A 795 -9.38 -11.51 17.75
N ALA A 796 -10.04 -12.57 18.20
CA ALA A 796 -9.50 -13.92 18.16
C ALA A 796 -10.61 -14.96 18.06
N LYS A 797 -10.47 -15.89 17.10
CA LYS A 797 -11.34 -17.06 16.99
C LYS A 797 -10.85 -18.18 17.89
N VAL A 798 -11.77 -18.89 18.53
CA VAL A 798 -11.46 -20.03 19.41
C VAL A 798 -12.48 -21.13 19.23
N GLU A 799 -12.01 -22.37 19.05
CA GLU A 799 -12.86 -23.57 19.11
C GLU A 799 -12.93 -24.08 20.55
N VAL A 800 -14.14 -24.32 21.06
CA VAL A 800 -14.34 -24.79 22.43
C VAL A 800 -15.28 -26.00 22.44
N LYS A 801 -14.84 -27.09 23.06
CA LYS A 801 -15.65 -28.31 23.24
C LYS A 801 -16.78 -28.10 24.25
N PRO A 802 -17.89 -28.86 24.21
CA PRO A 802 -19.01 -28.74 25.14
C PRO A 802 -18.57 -28.74 26.62
N GLY A 803 -19.03 -27.75 27.38
CA GLY A 803 -18.74 -27.62 28.81
C GLY A 803 -17.29 -27.28 29.16
N ARG A 804 -16.44 -26.98 28.17
CA ARG A 804 -15.05 -26.56 28.37
C ARG A 804 -14.94 -25.04 28.37
N THR A 805 -13.86 -24.56 28.97
CA THR A 805 -13.46 -23.16 28.98
C THR A 805 -12.05 -23.09 28.42
N GLU A 806 -11.83 -22.20 27.46
CA GLU A 806 -10.52 -21.87 26.93
C GLU A 806 -10.17 -20.42 27.31
N ARG A 807 -8.91 -20.17 27.64
CA ARG A 807 -8.41 -18.82 27.90
C ARG A 807 -7.86 -18.24 26.59
N VAL A 808 -8.46 -17.17 26.11
CA VAL A 808 -8.04 -16.43 24.91
C VAL A 808 -7.17 -15.25 25.33
N HIS A 809 -6.06 -15.05 24.61
CA HIS A 809 -5.14 -13.95 24.82
C HIS A 809 -5.18 -13.02 23.60
N LEU A 810 -5.38 -11.73 23.83
CA LEU A 810 -5.40 -10.70 22.79
C LEU A 810 -4.40 -9.59 23.14
N THR A 811 -3.99 -8.82 22.14
CA THR A 811 -3.07 -7.70 22.32
C THR A 811 -3.63 -6.47 21.64
N LEU A 812 -3.74 -5.37 22.39
CA LEU A 812 -3.85 -4.04 21.79
C LEU A 812 -2.45 -3.61 21.37
N GLY A 813 -2.27 -3.36 20.07
CA GLY A 813 -1.00 -2.91 19.49
C GLY A 813 -0.51 -1.58 20.08
N ALA A 814 0.74 -1.22 19.77
CA ALA A 814 1.31 0.04 20.22
C ALA A 814 0.55 1.25 19.64
N ASP A 815 -0.03 1.05 18.47
CA ASP A 815 -0.79 1.96 17.64
C ASP A 815 -2.27 2.06 17.97
N ALA A 816 -2.85 1.04 18.62
CA ALA A 816 -4.29 0.92 18.83
C ALA A 816 -4.94 2.10 19.57
N LEU A 817 -4.17 2.95 20.25
CA LEU A 817 -4.65 4.10 21.03
C LEU A 817 -4.37 5.46 20.35
N ARG A 818 -3.78 5.43 19.14
CA ARG A 818 -3.43 6.61 18.37
C ARG A 818 -4.66 7.14 17.63
N VAL A 819 -4.70 8.45 17.45
CA VAL A 819 -5.68 9.18 16.63
C VAL A 819 -4.90 10.10 15.70
N TRP A 820 -5.41 10.38 14.51
CA TRP A 820 -4.77 11.27 13.56
C TRP A 820 -5.08 12.74 13.88
N ASP A 821 -4.03 13.54 14.08
CA ASP A 821 -4.15 14.99 14.28
C ASP A 821 -3.87 15.72 12.96
N SER A 822 -4.92 16.07 12.24
CA SER A 822 -4.81 16.80 10.96
C SER A 822 -4.14 18.18 11.08
N SER A 823 -4.00 18.74 12.28
CA SER A 823 -3.25 20.00 12.46
C SER A 823 -1.74 19.75 12.55
N ALA A 824 -1.34 18.57 13.03
CA ALA A 824 0.05 18.14 13.14
C ALA A 824 0.52 17.34 11.91
N HIS A 825 -0.41 16.81 11.11
CA HIS A 825 -0.14 15.83 10.05
C HIS A 825 0.62 14.61 10.60
N ASP A 826 0.21 14.13 11.78
CA ASP A 826 0.88 13.03 12.47
C ASP A 826 -0.10 12.30 13.41
N TRP A 827 0.24 11.06 13.75
CA TRP A 827 -0.45 10.29 14.77
C TRP A 827 -0.13 10.82 16.17
N THR A 828 -1.14 10.89 17.03
CA THR A 828 -1.00 11.30 18.43
C THR A 828 -1.76 10.38 19.36
N VAL A 829 -1.34 10.31 20.62
CA VAL A 829 -2.07 9.58 21.68
C VAL A 829 -2.58 10.59 22.69
N GLN A 830 -3.87 10.52 22.99
CA GLN A 830 -4.51 11.43 23.93
C GLN A 830 -4.26 10.96 25.37
N ASP A 831 -4.02 11.92 26.27
CA ASP A 831 -3.97 11.64 27.71
C ASP A 831 -5.38 11.32 28.20
N GLY A 832 -5.53 10.25 28.99
CA GLY A 832 -6.82 9.95 29.61
C GLY A 832 -7.14 8.48 29.74
N ARG A 833 -8.44 8.21 29.94
CA ARG A 833 -8.99 6.87 30.14
C ARG A 833 -9.62 6.39 28.84
N TYR A 834 -9.15 5.24 28.38
CA TYR A 834 -9.66 4.53 27.20
C TYR A 834 -10.51 3.33 27.67
N PRO A 835 -11.84 3.38 27.49
CA PRO A 835 -12.70 2.23 27.73
C PRO A 835 -12.32 1.06 26.81
N VAL A 836 -12.34 -0.16 27.35
CA VAL A 836 -12.18 -1.39 26.56
C VAL A 836 -13.42 -2.23 26.77
N TYR A 837 -14.05 -2.66 25.68
CA TYR A 837 -15.26 -3.47 25.66
C TYR A 837 -14.96 -4.83 25.01
N VAL A 838 -15.46 -5.92 25.58
CA VAL A 838 -15.21 -7.27 25.07
C VAL A 838 -16.51 -8.04 24.97
N GLY A 839 -16.72 -8.72 23.84
CA GLY A 839 -17.87 -9.56 23.61
C GLY A 839 -17.86 -10.31 22.29
N GLU A 840 -19.05 -10.66 21.81
CA GLU A 840 -19.27 -11.55 20.66
C GLU A 840 -19.75 -10.78 19.41
N SER A 841 -20.06 -9.48 19.53
CA SER A 841 -20.37 -8.59 18.41
C SER A 841 -20.27 -7.11 18.82
N SER A 842 -20.36 -6.19 17.86
CA SER A 842 -20.38 -4.74 18.16
C SER A 842 -21.58 -4.32 19.00
N ALA A 843 -22.71 -5.04 18.95
CA ALA A 843 -23.88 -4.75 19.78
C ALA A 843 -23.90 -5.50 21.12
N ASP A 844 -23.05 -6.52 21.30
CA ASP A 844 -23.02 -7.37 22.49
C ASP A 844 -21.61 -7.45 23.09
N THR A 845 -21.32 -6.52 24.00
CA THR A 845 -20.04 -6.39 24.72
C THR A 845 -20.26 -6.43 26.24
N PRO A 846 -20.56 -7.59 26.83
CA PRO A 846 -20.97 -7.70 28.22
C PRO A 846 -19.84 -7.46 29.23
N LEU A 847 -18.58 -7.52 28.78
CA LEU A 847 -17.41 -7.24 29.62
C LEU A 847 -16.86 -5.86 29.25
N SER A 848 -16.43 -5.12 30.26
CA SER A 848 -15.71 -3.86 30.05
C SER A 848 -14.65 -3.63 31.12
N THR A 849 -13.63 -2.88 30.73
CA THR A 849 -12.54 -2.39 31.59
C THR A 849 -12.04 -1.07 31.02
N SER A 850 -10.87 -0.60 31.44
CA SER A 850 -10.21 0.53 30.82
C SER A 850 -8.72 0.49 30.99
N VAL A 851 -8.04 1.12 30.04
CA VAL A 851 -6.63 1.46 30.10
C VAL A 851 -6.51 2.96 30.37
N THR A 852 -5.57 3.37 31.22
CA THR A 852 -5.25 4.79 31.41
C THR A 852 -3.93 5.09 30.73
N VAL A 853 -3.94 6.05 29.82
CA VAL A 853 -2.74 6.56 29.16
C VAL A 853 -2.33 7.87 29.82
N ARG A 854 -1.03 8.00 30.10
CA ARG A 854 -0.40 9.24 30.51
C ARG A 854 0.53 9.71 29.41
N ARG A 855 0.25 10.87 28.85
CA ARG A 855 1.07 11.46 27.79
C ARG A 855 2.34 12.05 28.42
N SER A 856 3.48 11.44 28.15
CA SER A 856 4.80 11.96 28.52
C SER A 856 5.45 12.56 27.27
N VAL A 857 5.01 13.73 26.78
CA VAL A 857 5.50 14.21 25.47
C VAL A 857 6.06 15.63 25.51
N GLY A 858 7.30 15.72 25.02
CA GLY A 858 8.10 16.93 24.85
C GLY A 858 9.60 16.64 24.89
N THR A 859 10.34 16.98 23.83
CA THR A 859 11.81 16.87 23.82
C THR A 859 12.40 18.14 24.41
N GLN A 860 13.19 17.99 25.47
CA GLN A 860 14.05 19.07 25.93
C GLN A 860 15.42 18.93 25.29
N TYR A 861 15.92 20.01 24.71
CA TYR A 861 17.27 20.06 24.17
C TYR A 861 17.93 21.39 24.50
N THR A 862 19.26 21.43 24.36
CA THR A 862 20.02 22.66 24.54
C THR A 862 20.96 22.87 23.36
N GLY A 863 20.91 24.07 22.77
CA GLY A 863 21.79 24.51 21.70
C GLY A 863 22.85 25.47 22.21
N VAL A 864 24.02 25.49 21.57
CA VAL A 864 25.11 26.44 21.83
C VAL A 864 25.51 27.08 20.51
N THR A 865 25.74 28.40 20.53
CA THR A 865 26.22 29.15 19.37
C THR A 865 27.39 30.02 19.78
N ALA A 866 28.48 29.98 19.01
CA ALA A 866 29.72 30.70 19.24
C ALA A 866 30.27 31.28 17.94
N ALA A 867 31.17 32.27 18.02
CA ALA A 867 31.88 32.77 16.85
C ALA A 867 32.86 31.69 16.32
N PRO A 868 33.05 31.59 15.00
CA PRO A 868 33.89 30.55 14.39
C PRO A 868 35.36 30.67 14.79
N THR A 869 35.82 31.85 15.21
CA THR A 869 37.19 32.10 15.68
C THR A 869 37.21 32.89 16.98
N THR A 870 38.27 32.70 17.78
CA THR A 870 38.56 33.50 18.98
C THR A 870 40.06 33.64 19.16
N ALA A 871 40.56 34.86 19.13
CA ALA A 871 41.98 35.12 19.35
C ALA A 871 42.38 34.76 20.80
N ALA A 872 43.61 34.30 20.98
CA ALA A 872 44.17 34.10 22.31
C ALA A 872 44.10 35.41 23.13
N GLY A 873 43.70 35.31 24.39
CA GLY A 873 43.50 36.46 25.29
C GLY A 873 42.26 37.31 24.99
N SER A 874 41.47 36.99 23.96
CA SER A 874 40.26 37.73 23.61
C SER A 874 39.01 37.10 24.18
N THR A 875 37.91 37.84 24.09
CA THR A 875 36.62 37.45 24.62
C THR A 875 35.57 37.45 23.51
N GLN A 876 34.70 36.44 23.52
CA GLN A 876 33.54 36.33 22.63
C GLN A 876 32.25 36.10 23.40
N THR A 877 31.12 36.40 22.77
CA THR A 877 29.78 36.08 23.29
C THR A 877 29.35 34.72 22.77
N VAL A 878 29.00 33.82 23.68
CA VAL A 878 28.49 32.47 23.37
C VAL A 878 27.06 32.38 23.90
N ARG A 879 26.10 32.00 23.06
CA ARG A 879 24.70 31.87 23.46
C ARG A 879 24.37 30.41 23.70
N GLN A 880 23.88 30.09 24.91
CA GLN A 880 23.27 28.79 25.20
C GLN A 880 21.76 28.96 25.30
N THR A 881 21.00 28.11 24.60
CA THR A 881 19.55 28.09 24.65
C THR A 881 19.09 26.73 25.14
N PHE A 882 18.10 26.70 26.02
CA PHE A 882 17.35 25.51 26.38
C PHE A 882 15.92 25.66 25.88
N THR A 883 15.45 24.65 25.16
CA THR A 883 14.13 24.64 24.53
C THR A 883 13.33 23.50 25.13
N ASN A 884 12.15 23.82 25.64
CA ASN A 884 11.13 22.85 26.02
C ASN A 884 10.07 22.79 24.93
N THR A 885 10.05 21.73 24.12
CA THR A 885 8.99 21.54 23.11
C THR A 885 7.75 20.87 23.68
N GLY A 886 7.79 20.42 24.94
CA GLY A 886 6.69 19.72 25.59
C GLY A 886 5.56 20.62 26.05
N ASP A 887 4.43 19.97 26.31
CA ASP A 887 3.18 20.61 26.76
C ASP A 887 3.18 20.89 28.27
N SER A 888 4.16 20.34 28.99
CA SER A 888 4.34 20.51 30.43
C SER A 888 5.45 21.52 30.76
N THR A 889 5.25 22.28 31.83
CA THR A 889 6.28 23.22 32.32
C THR A 889 7.44 22.48 32.96
N VAL A 890 8.66 22.71 32.45
CA VAL A 890 9.90 22.21 33.05
C VAL A 890 10.29 23.07 34.25
N ARG A 891 10.69 22.44 35.36
CA ARG A 891 11.08 23.13 36.61
C ARG A 891 12.59 23.13 36.80
N ASN A 892 13.09 24.16 37.47
CA ASN A 892 14.48 24.26 37.93
C ASN A 892 15.54 24.06 36.82
N ALA A 893 15.27 24.56 35.61
CA ALA A 893 16.22 24.45 34.51
C ALA A 893 17.47 25.29 34.81
N ARG A 894 18.65 24.66 34.77
CA ARG A 894 19.94 25.32 34.99
C ARG A 894 20.84 25.11 33.79
N LEU A 895 21.40 26.20 33.28
CA LEU A 895 22.33 26.22 32.16
C LEU A 895 23.75 26.39 32.67
N ALA A 896 24.66 25.56 32.19
CA ALA A 896 26.08 25.60 32.51
C ALA A 896 26.90 25.43 31.25
N LEU A 897 27.97 26.20 31.10
CA LEU A 897 28.91 26.08 29.99
C LEU A 897 30.22 25.45 30.47
N SER A 898 30.61 24.34 29.85
CA SER A 898 31.91 23.70 30.04
C SER A 898 32.84 24.13 28.91
N LEU A 899 34.06 24.49 29.28
CA LEU A 899 35.07 25.06 28.38
C LEU A 899 36.35 24.21 28.41
N PRO A 900 37.23 24.33 27.40
CA PRO A 900 38.57 23.77 27.44
C PRO A 900 39.38 24.31 28.63
N THR A 901 40.39 23.56 29.05
CA THR A 901 41.31 23.95 30.13
C THR A 901 41.89 25.35 29.89
N GLY A 902 41.83 26.21 30.91
CA GLY A 902 42.36 27.58 30.86
C GLY A 902 41.40 28.64 30.33
N TRP A 903 40.31 28.26 29.65
CA TRP A 903 39.27 29.20 29.21
C TRP A 903 38.32 29.55 30.36
N THR A 904 37.81 30.77 30.38
CA THR A 904 36.87 31.23 31.41
C THR A 904 35.55 31.69 30.80
N ALA A 905 34.41 31.34 31.42
CA ALA A 905 33.09 31.83 31.04
C ALA A 905 32.46 32.58 32.21
N THR A 906 31.90 33.76 31.93
CA THR A 906 31.04 34.48 32.87
C THR A 906 29.68 34.70 32.22
N ALA A 907 28.58 34.35 32.89
CA ALA A 907 27.25 34.64 32.35
C ALA A 907 27.01 36.16 32.28
N ALA A 908 26.57 36.66 31.14
CA ALA A 908 26.33 38.08 30.88
C ALA A 908 24.83 38.39 30.79
N GLY A 909 24.38 39.43 31.49
CA GLY A 909 23.02 39.98 31.41
C GLY A 909 22.03 39.51 32.50
N HIS A 910 20.86 40.14 32.54
CA HIS A 910 19.85 40.02 33.60
C HIS A 910 19.05 38.70 33.64
N GLY A 911 19.37 37.71 32.79
CA GLY A 911 18.61 36.46 32.66
C GLY A 911 19.06 35.30 33.57
N GLY A 912 20.24 35.39 34.19
CA GLY A 912 20.79 34.34 35.06
C GLY A 912 21.08 33.01 34.33
N THR A 913 21.52 32.00 35.10
CA THR A 913 21.78 30.62 34.63
C THR A 913 20.75 29.63 35.15
N THR A 914 19.76 30.09 35.92
CA THR A 914 18.75 29.25 36.59
C THR A 914 17.37 29.83 36.33
N PHE A 915 16.48 28.98 35.82
CA PHE A 915 15.12 29.30 35.42
C PHE A 915 14.17 28.44 36.26
N PRO A 916 13.41 29.01 37.21
CA PRO A 916 12.50 28.26 38.08
C PRO A 916 11.42 27.48 37.31
N ALA A 917 10.99 28.02 36.18
CA ALA A 917 10.03 27.41 35.27
C ALA A 917 10.36 27.80 33.82
N VAL A 918 10.29 26.85 32.90
CA VAL A 918 10.29 27.05 31.45
C VAL A 918 8.97 26.48 30.96
N GLY A 919 8.08 27.35 30.46
CA GLY A 919 6.73 26.99 30.04
C GLY A 919 6.69 25.97 28.90
N ALA A 920 5.49 25.51 28.58
CA ALA A 920 5.25 24.71 27.39
C ALA A 920 5.65 25.48 26.13
N HIS A 921 6.27 24.79 25.16
CA HIS A 921 6.77 25.37 23.90
C HIS A 921 7.64 26.63 24.08
N ALA A 922 8.33 26.77 25.21
CA ALA A 922 9.12 27.94 25.54
C ALA A 922 10.62 27.65 25.47
N SER A 923 11.39 28.71 25.21
CA SER A 923 12.85 28.68 25.27
C SER A 923 13.37 29.70 26.25
N VAL A 924 14.42 29.34 26.98
CA VAL A 924 15.21 30.27 27.79
C VAL A 924 16.65 30.26 27.31
N SER A 925 17.38 31.35 27.53
CA SER A 925 18.76 31.44 27.04
C SER A 925 19.64 32.22 28.02
N THR A 926 20.90 31.82 28.09
CA THR A 926 21.95 32.52 28.79
C THR A 926 23.04 32.88 27.78
N SER A 927 23.45 34.15 27.76
CA SER A 927 24.64 34.59 27.06
C SER A 927 25.84 34.47 27.98
N TRP A 928 26.94 33.94 27.48
CA TRP A 928 28.20 33.75 28.19
C TRP A 928 29.25 34.64 27.53
N THR A 929 29.95 35.41 28.35
CA THR A 929 31.21 36.06 27.98
C THR A 929 32.32 35.04 28.19
N VAL A 930 32.81 34.47 27.08
CA VAL A 930 33.84 33.43 27.07
C VAL A 930 35.18 34.04 26.67
N THR A 931 36.18 33.90 27.53
CA THR A 931 37.53 34.42 27.33
C THR A 931 38.51 33.27 27.11
N ALA A 932 39.21 33.31 25.98
CA ALA A 932 40.33 32.42 25.72
C ALA A 932 41.56 32.90 26.52
N PRO A 933 42.36 32.00 27.11
CA PRO A 933 43.56 32.42 27.81
C PRO A 933 44.58 33.02 26.85
N ALA A 934 45.48 33.87 27.34
CA ALA A 934 46.48 34.56 26.51
C ALA A 934 47.48 33.59 25.85
N ASP A 935 47.68 32.41 26.44
CA ASP A 935 48.51 31.30 25.96
C ASP A 935 47.68 30.18 25.30
N ALA A 936 46.45 30.48 24.85
CA ALA A 936 45.61 29.51 24.16
C ALA A 936 46.34 28.92 22.94
N THR A 937 46.47 27.60 22.91
CA THR A 937 47.03 26.89 21.76
C THR A 937 46.13 27.07 20.54
N ALA A 938 46.73 27.32 19.37
CA ALA A 938 46.01 27.38 18.12
C ALA A 938 45.30 26.04 17.82
N GLY A 939 44.12 26.10 17.20
CA GLY A 939 43.29 24.94 16.91
C GLY A 939 41.85 25.05 17.41
N THR A 940 41.08 23.98 17.23
CA THR A 940 39.65 23.96 17.55
C THR A 940 39.39 23.77 19.04
N ALA A 941 38.62 24.68 19.62
CA ALA A 941 38.09 24.64 20.98
C ALA A 941 36.59 24.30 20.96
N THR A 942 36.20 23.24 21.67
CA THR A 942 34.79 22.84 21.82
C THR A 942 34.18 23.44 23.09
N LEU A 943 33.03 24.08 22.94
CA LEU A 943 32.26 24.70 24.01
C LEU A 943 31.00 23.86 24.24
N THR A 944 30.83 23.28 25.43
CA THR A 944 29.72 22.36 25.72
C THR A 944 28.73 22.97 26.69
N GLY A 945 27.52 23.26 26.21
CA GLY A 945 26.42 23.73 27.03
C GLY A 945 25.66 22.54 27.62
N ARG A 946 25.54 22.49 28.94
CA ARG A 946 24.74 21.52 29.68
C ARG A 946 23.50 22.20 30.26
N ALA A 947 22.36 21.53 30.15
CA ALA A 947 21.11 21.94 30.79
C ALA A 947 20.64 20.83 31.74
N THR A 948 20.43 21.15 33.02
CA THR A 948 19.85 20.22 34.01
C THR A 948 18.49 20.72 34.45
N PHE A 949 17.47 19.87 34.57
CA PHE A 949 16.10 20.30 34.88
C PHE A 949 15.27 19.17 35.51
N THR A 950 14.03 19.47 35.92
CA THR A 950 13.06 18.49 36.43
C THR A 950 11.78 18.52 35.59
N LEU A 951 11.35 17.35 35.11
CA LEU A 951 10.06 17.13 34.45
C LEU A 951 9.37 15.95 35.16
N ASP A 952 9.74 14.71 34.82
CA ASP A 952 9.31 13.46 35.50
C ASP A 952 10.42 12.88 36.40
N GLY A 953 11.25 13.77 36.95
CA GLY A 953 12.50 13.45 37.63
C GLY A 953 13.67 14.30 37.13
N PRO A 954 14.88 14.19 37.73
CA PRO A 954 16.06 14.93 37.32
C PRO A 954 16.56 14.50 35.93
N GLN A 955 16.76 15.46 35.03
CA GLN A 955 17.18 15.22 33.65
C GLN A 955 18.38 16.10 33.28
N THR A 956 19.17 15.66 32.31
CA THR A 956 20.31 16.42 31.75
C THR A 956 20.34 16.31 30.23
N ARG A 957 20.62 17.44 29.55
CA ARG A 957 20.82 17.52 28.09
C ARG A 957 22.07 18.33 27.79
N SER A 958 22.69 18.12 26.64
CA SER A 958 23.91 18.83 26.25
C SER A 958 23.92 19.15 24.75
N GLY A 959 24.58 20.23 24.39
CA GLY A 959 24.84 20.67 23.01
C GLY A 959 26.20 21.35 22.92
N THR A 960 26.76 21.41 21.72
CA THR A 960 28.14 21.89 21.51
C THR A 960 28.24 22.93 20.41
N ALA A 961 29.18 23.85 20.56
CA ALA A 961 29.68 24.72 19.49
C ALA A 961 31.20 24.63 19.44
N THR A 962 31.81 24.93 18.29
CA THR A 962 33.27 24.99 18.14
C THR A 962 33.71 26.39 17.73
N THR A 963 34.85 26.82 18.25
CA THR A 963 35.55 28.04 17.85
C THR A 963 37.01 27.70 17.62
N THR A 964 37.68 28.36 16.68
CA THR A 964 39.10 28.08 16.38
C THR A 964 39.97 29.21 16.87
N VAL A 965 41.01 28.89 17.63
CA VAL A 965 42.09 29.84 17.96
C VAL A 965 43.04 29.90 16.77
N PRO A 966 43.15 31.04 16.06
CA PRO A 966 44.03 31.13 14.91
C PRO A 966 45.50 31.10 15.34
N TYR A 967 46.37 30.55 14.48
CA TYR A 967 47.82 30.70 14.64
C TYR A 967 48.21 32.17 14.53
N ALA A 968 49.12 32.64 15.39
CA ALA A 968 49.49 34.06 15.49
C ALA A 968 50.17 34.61 14.21
N SER A 969 50.75 33.74 13.39
CA SER A 969 51.38 34.07 12.11
C SER A 969 51.53 32.80 11.26
N ALA A 970 51.90 32.96 9.98
CA ALA A 970 52.23 31.83 9.12
C ALA A 970 53.37 30.98 9.71
N ALA A 971 54.38 31.62 10.32
CA ALA A 971 55.50 30.91 10.94
C ALA A 971 55.08 30.07 12.16
N ALA A 972 54.10 30.55 12.94
CA ALA A 972 53.54 29.78 14.04
C ALA A 972 52.72 28.57 13.57
N ALA A 973 52.26 28.59 12.31
CA ALA A 973 51.48 27.54 11.69
C ALA A 973 52.33 26.51 10.92
N TYR A 974 53.65 26.70 10.84
CA TYR A 974 54.52 25.72 10.20
C TYR A 974 54.51 24.41 10.97
N ASP A 975 54.12 23.34 10.29
CA ASP A 975 53.94 22.00 10.86
C ASP A 975 54.64 20.92 10.02
N ASN A 976 55.34 21.31 8.95
CA ASN A 976 56.00 20.39 8.03
C ASN A 976 57.40 20.86 7.62
N GLU A 977 58.31 19.91 7.45
CA GLU A 977 59.73 20.10 7.11
C GLU A 977 59.93 20.02 5.57
N GLY A 978 59.57 21.09 4.85
CA GLY A 978 59.58 21.15 3.40
C GLY A 978 60.96 21.39 2.77
N ILE A 979 61.95 21.79 3.57
CA ILE A 979 63.31 22.14 3.14
C ILE A 979 64.32 21.37 4.00
N SER A 980 65.28 20.69 3.37
CA SER A 980 66.37 20.00 4.09
C SER A 980 67.74 20.52 3.65
N ALA A 981 68.75 20.30 4.50
CA ALA A 981 70.13 20.59 4.14
C ALA A 981 70.66 19.51 3.21
N ASP A 982 71.44 19.87 2.19
CA ASP A 982 72.00 18.87 1.26
C ASP A 982 72.94 17.87 1.97
N SER A 983 73.54 18.28 3.09
CA SER A 983 74.35 17.41 3.94
C SER A 983 73.54 16.41 4.76
N ASP A 984 72.24 16.64 4.92
CA ASP A 984 71.33 15.77 5.66
C ASP A 984 69.92 15.83 5.04
N PRO A 985 69.70 15.18 3.89
CA PRO A 985 68.40 15.19 3.22
C PRO A 985 67.36 14.30 3.93
N SER A 986 67.74 13.58 4.99
CA SER A 986 66.84 12.66 5.71
C SER A 986 65.79 13.37 6.57
N THR A 987 65.98 14.67 6.83
CA THR A 987 65.03 15.56 7.52
C THR A 987 64.00 16.16 6.57
N GLY A 988 63.99 15.79 5.29
CA GLY A 988 63.03 16.29 4.32
C GLY A 988 61.72 15.53 4.37
N ASN A 989 60.60 16.24 4.42
CA ASN A 989 59.25 15.66 4.42
C ASN A 989 58.26 16.57 3.69
N LEU A 990 58.63 17.11 2.52
CA LEU A 990 57.67 17.91 1.75
C LEU A 990 56.57 17.02 1.16
N ASP A 991 56.94 15.84 0.66
CA ASP A 991 56.01 14.87 0.12
C ASP A 991 56.08 13.52 0.86
N PRO A 992 55.11 12.60 0.67
CA PRO A 992 55.10 11.30 1.33
C PRO A 992 56.30 10.39 1.01
N GLY A 993 57.08 10.74 -0.03
CA GLY A 993 58.29 10.02 -0.40
C GLY A 993 59.51 10.40 0.43
N GLY A 994 59.43 11.45 1.26
CA GLY A 994 60.57 12.00 2.01
C GLY A 994 61.46 12.90 1.15
N TYR A 995 60.95 13.40 0.02
CA TYR A 995 61.64 14.41 -0.78
C TYR A 995 61.36 15.80 -0.21
N SER A 996 62.28 16.74 -0.46
CA SER A 996 62.12 18.13 -0.04
C SER A 996 62.84 19.08 -0.98
N PHE A 997 62.61 20.39 -0.82
CA PHE A 997 63.50 21.36 -1.46
C PHE A 997 64.91 21.27 -0.88
N SER A 998 65.92 21.49 -1.73
CA SER A 998 67.31 21.66 -1.31
C SER A 998 67.54 23.09 -0.83
N ALA A 999 68.02 23.24 0.41
CA ALA A 999 68.37 24.54 0.96
C ALA A 999 69.45 25.26 0.12
N THR A 1000 70.44 24.53 -0.41
CA THR A 1000 71.49 25.10 -1.26
C THR A 1000 70.92 25.56 -2.60
N GLN A 1001 70.04 24.78 -3.23
CA GLN A 1001 69.44 25.15 -4.51
C GLN A 1001 68.45 26.31 -4.37
N LEU A 1002 67.68 26.37 -3.28
CA LEU A 1002 66.84 27.52 -2.95
C LEU A 1002 67.69 28.79 -2.72
N ALA A 1003 68.80 28.68 -1.98
CA ALA A 1003 69.71 29.80 -1.77
C ALA A 1003 70.31 30.32 -3.08
N ALA A 1004 70.64 29.44 -4.03
CA ALA A 1004 71.17 29.80 -5.34
C ALA A 1004 70.18 30.63 -6.20
N VAL A 1005 68.88 30.52 -5.92
CA VAL A 1005 67.82 31.30 -6.59
C VAL A 1005 67.27 32.43 -5.71
N GLY A 1006 67.93 32.75 -4.60
CA GLY A 1006 67.61 33.89 -3.73
C GLY A 1006 66.61 33.59 -2.61
N TYR A 1007 66.21 32.34 -2.43
CA TYR A 1007 65.29 31.88 -1.39
C TYR A 1007 66.11 31.38 -0.18
N THR A 1008 66.61 32.34 0.61
CA THR A 1008 67.35 32.07 1.85
C THR A 1008 66.48 32.34 3.07
N PRO A 1009 66.74 31.71 4.24
CA PRO A 1009 65.93 31.93 5.44
C PRO A 1009 65.73 33.42 5.75
N GLY A 1010 64.47 33.82 5.93
CA GLY A 1010 64.07 35.20 6.22
C GLY A 1010 64.16 36.20 5.05
N ALA A 1011 64.54 35.76 3.85
CA ALA A 1011 64.65 36.64 2.71
C ALA A 1011 63.28 37.17 2.25
N THR A 1012 63.25 38.41 1.77
CA THR A 1012 62.11 38.91 1.01
C THR A 1012 62.20 38.41 -0.43
N VAL A 1013 61.20 37.63 -0.86
CA VAL A 1013 61.12 37.07 -2.21
C VAL A 1013 59.90 37.64 -2.93
N THR A 1014 60.05 37.97 -4.22
CA THR A 1014 58.96 38.56 -5.01
C THR A 1014 58.43 37.56 -6.02
N ALA A 1015 57.12 37.32 -6.01
CA ALA A 1015 56.44 36.48 -6.99
C ALA A 1015 55.09 37.10 -7.37
N ASN A 1016 54.79 37.17 -8.68
CA ASN A 1016 53.54 37.72 -9.22
C ASN A 1016 53.17 39.11 -8.65
N GLY A 1017 54.17 39.99 -8.52
CA GLY A 1017 54.00 41.36 -8.05
C GLY A 1017 53.80 41.52 -6.53
N LEU A 1018 53.83 40.43 -5.76
CA LEU A 1018 53.74 40.45 -4.29
C LEU A 1018 55.09 40.12 -3.66
N SER A 1019 55.39 40.78 -2.53
CA SER A 1019 56.58 40.50 -1.72
C SER A 1019 56.19 39.56 -0.57
N TYR A 1020 56.87 38.43 -0.47
CA TYR A 1020 56.69 37.41 0.57
C TYR A 1020 57.91 37.42 1.48
N THR A 1021 57.70 37.15 2.76
CA THR A 1021 58.80 36.80 3.66
C THR A 1021 58.98 35.29 3.60
N TRP A 1022 60.10 34.83 3.08
CA TRP A 1022 60.46 33.41 3.04
C TRP A 1022 60.65 32.88 4.47
N PRO A 1023 60.29 31.60 4.77
CA PRO A 1023 60.46 31.02 6.09
C PRO A 1023 61.85 31.29 6.69
N ASP A 1024 61.90 31.84 7.90
CA ASP A 1024 63.15 32.09 8.65
C ASP A 1024 63.44 30.92 9.59
N THR A 1025 63.56 29.74 8.99
CA THR A 1025 63.78 28.48 9.70
C THR A 1025 65.02 27.79 9.15
N GLN A 1026 65.71 27.04 10.01
CA GLN A 1026 66.84 26.23 9.57
C GLN A 1026 66.31 25.02 8.79
N PRO A 1027 67.02 24.54 7.75
CA PRO A 1027 66.61 23.34 7.02
C PRO A 1027 66.46 22.13 7.97
N GLY A 1028 65.43 21.30 7.75
CA GLY A 1028 65.06 20.21 8.64
C GLY A 1028 64.29 20.66 9.89
N GLN A 1029 63.68 21.84 9.85
CA GLN A 1029 62.71 22.31 10.83
C GLN A 1029 61.43 22.71 10.09
N PRO A 1030 60.27 22.72 10.76
CA PRO A 1030 59.03 23.13 10.12
C PRO A 1030 59.15 24.49 9.44
N ASP A 1031 58.91 24.53 8.14
CA ASP A 1031 59.13 25.70 7.27
C ASP A 1031 57.95 25.99 6.35
N ASN A 1032 56.95 25.10 6.34
CA ASN A 1032 55.74 25.26 5.57
C ASN A 1032 54.53 24.74 6.35
N ILE A 1033 53.35 25.17 5.89
CA ILE A 1033 52.05 24.79 6.44
C ILE A 1033 51.46 23.71 5.53
N ALA A 1034 51.17 22.52 6.05
CA ALA A 1034 50.23 21.59 5.43
C ALA A 1034 48.81 22.13 5.67
N ALA A 1035 48.15 22.59 4.60
CA ALA A 1035 47.01 23.51 4.71
C ALA A 1035 45.90 23.03 5.66
N ALA A 1036 45.45 21.77 5.58
CA ALA A 1036 44.63 21.03 6.55
C ALA A 1036 43.60 21.86 7.37
N GLY A 1037 42.95 22.85 6.74
CA GLY A 1037 41.96 23.72 7.37
C GLY A 1037 42.51 24.73 8.38
N GLN A 1038 43.83 24.90 8.50
CA GLN A 1038 44.47 25.79 9.46
C GLN A 1038 44.02 27.24 9.29
N VAL A 1039 43.78 27.92 10.42
CA VAL A 1039 43.38 29.34 10.45
C VAL A 1039 44.53 30.17 10.98
N ILE A 1040 44.98 31.14 10.19
CA ILE A 1040 46.19 31.92 10.45
C ILE A 1040 45.80 33.39 10.59
N GLN A 1041 46.33 34.09 11.59
CA GLN A 1041 46.22 35.54 11.67
C GLN A 1041 47.08 36.18 10.59
N VAL A 1042 46.45 37.00 9.75
CA VAL A 1042 47.12 37.74 8.68
C VAL A 1042 46.62 39.17 8.78
N GLN A 1043 47.36 40.02 9.49
CA GLN A 1043 47.00 41.43 9.65
C GLN A 1043 47.58 42.24 8.49
N GLY A 1044 46.71 42.75 7.63
CA GLY A 1044 47.09 43.58 6.49
C GLY A 1044 45.88 44.13 5.74
N GLN A 1045 46.06 45.31 5.13
CA GLN A 1045 45.09 45.90 4.21
C GLN A 1045 45.72 45.96 2.82
N GLY A 1046 45.01 45.48 1.82
CA GLY A 1046 45.52 45.37 0.46
C GLY A 1046 44.41 44.98 -0.51
N SER A 1047 44.71 45.03 -1.80
CA SER A 1047 43.78 44.66 -2.87
C SER A 1047 43.90 43.19 -3.28
N ARG A 1048 44.89 42.47 -2.74
CA ARG A 1048 45.18 41.10 -3.15
C ARG A 1048 45.79 40.27 -2.03
N LEU A 1049 45.38 39.00 -1.94
CA LEU A 1049 46.06 37.97 -1.16
C LEU A 1049 46.88 37.11 -2.11
N GLY A 1050 48.12 36.83 -1.73
CA GLY A 1050 48.99 35.86 -2.37
C GLY A 1050 49.41 34.76 -1.39
N LEU A 1051 49.45 33.53 -1.88
CA LEU A 1051 50.03 32.38 -1.22
C LEU A 1051 51.18 31.88 -2.10
N LEU A 1052 52.32 31.60 -1.48
CA LEU A 1052 53.51 31.03 -2.11
C LEU A 1052 53.70 29.62 -1.56
N GLY A 1053 53.60 28.63 -2.44
CA GLY A 1053 53.51 27.23 -2.04
C GLY A 1053 53.52 26.27 -3.20
N THR A 1054 53.19 25.01 -2.93
CA THR A 1054 53.17 23.96 -3.94
C THR A 1054 52.24 22.81 -3.56
N GLY A 1055 51.86 22.00 -4.55
CA GLY A 1055 51.16 20.74 -4.35
C GLY A 1055 52.16 19.59 -4.40
N VAL A 1056 51.86 18.49 -3.72
CA VAL A 1056 52.73 17.31 -3.72
C VAL A 1056 51.99 16.08 -4.19
N SER A 1057 52.68 15.16 -4.87
CA SER A 1057 52.13 13.94 -5.49
C SER A 1057 51.11 14.14 -6.62
N SER A 1058 50.42 15.30 -6.67
CA SER A 1058 49.47 15.68 -7.71
C SER A 1058 49.21 17.19 -7.69
N ALA A 1059 48.38 17.70 -8.61
CA ALA A 1059 47.90 19.08 -8.53
C ALA A 1059 46.70 19.16 -7.58
N HIS A 1060 46.73 20.13 -6.67
CA HIS A 1060 45.70 20.36 -5.66
C HIS A 1060 44.98 21.68 -5.89
N SER A 1061 43.72 21.76 -5.46
CA SER A 1061 42.94 23.00 -5.50
C SER A 1061 41.96 23.05 -4.34
N GLY A 1062 41.63 24.24 -3.87
CA GLY A 1062 40.67 24.41 -2.79
C GLY A 1062 40.28 25.86 -2.56
N THR A 1063 39.56 26.10 -1.47
CA THR A 1063 39.08 27.43 -1.09
C THR A 1063 39.85 27.96 0.11
N VAL A 1064 40.38 29.16 -0.02
CA VAL A 1064 40.90 29.97 1.08
C VAL A 1064 39.81 30.92 1.53
N THR A 1065 39.41 30.85 2.80
CA THR A 1065 38.43 31.79 3.38
C THR A 1065 39.18 32.91 4.08
N VAL A 1066 39.00 34.14 3.61
CA VAL A 1066 39.54 35.36 4.21
C VAL A 1066 38.47 35.98 5.10
N THR A 1067 38.75 36.17 6.37
CA THR A 1067 37.87 36.89 7.31
C THR A 1067 38.49 38.26 7.61
N TYR A 1068 37.69 39.31 7.48
CA TYR A 1068 38.09 40.68 7.76
C TYR A 1068 37.82 41.06 9.22
N THR A 1069 38.45 42.12 9.70
CA THR A 1069 38.31 42.63 11.08
C THR A 1069 36.89 43.08 11.42
N ASP A 1070 36.05 43.38 10.41
CA ASP A 1070 34.63 43.72 10.58
C ASP A 1070 33.72 42.48 10.73
N GLY A 1071 34.29 41.27 10.66
CA GLY A 1071 33.58 39.99 10.77
C GLY A 1071 33.02 39.46 9.45
N THR A 1072 33.11 40.20 8.34
CA THR A 1072 32.74 39.69 7.02
C THR A 1072 33.82 38.76 6.45
N SER A 1073 33.46 37.92 5.49
CA SER A 1073 34.40 37.00 4.85
C SER A 1073 34.28 36.99 3.32
N THR A 1074 35.33 36.50 2.65
CA THR A 1074 35.37 36.25 1.21
C THR A 1074 36.15 34.97 0.94
N ASP A 1075 35.64 34.16 0.03
CA ASP A 1075 36.27 32.91 -0.40
C ASP A 1075 37.06 33.10 -1.69
N LEU A 1076 38.29 32.59 -1.71
CA LEU A 1076 39.20 32.67 -2.84
C LEU A 1076 39.57 31.25 -3.28
N ALA A 1077 39.32 30.92 -4.55
CA ALA A 1077 39.81 29.68 -5.14
C ALA A 1077 41.33 29.74 -5.27
N VAL A 1078 42.02 28.66 -4.91
CA VAL A 1078 43.47 28.50 -5.08
C VAL A 1078 43.77 27.18 -5.78
N SER A 1079 44.85 27.15 -6.54
CA SER A 1079 45.38 25.95 -7.18
C SER A 1079 46.88 25.90 -6.98
N PHE A 1080 47.39 24.72 -6.65
CA PHE A 1080 48.81 24.45 -6.50
C PHE A 1080 49.16 23.23 -7.35
N PRO A 1081 49.89 23.41 -8.45
CA PRO A 1081 50.39 22.30 -9.25
C PRO A 1081 51.35 21.43 -8.43
N ASP A 1082 51.52 20.19 -8.86
CA ASP A 1082 52.56 19.31 -8.36
C ASP A 1082 53.94 19.99 -8.53
N TRP A 1083 54.69 20.12 -7.44
CA TRP A 1083 56.05 20.67 -7.41
C TRP A 1083 57.01 19.99 -8.40
N TYR A 1084 56.76 18.73 -8.74
CA TYR A 1084 57.51 17.97 -9.74
C TYR A 1084 57.17 18.36 -11.18
N SER A 1085 56.00 18.95 -11.44
CA SER A 1085 55.53 19.24 -12.81
C SER A 1085 56.29 20.38 -13.49
N ASN A 1086 56.87 21.30 -12.72
CA ASN A 1086 57.52 22.54 -13.18
C ASN A 1086 56.65 23.40 -14.13
N ALA A 1087 55.33 23.18 -14.15
CA ALA A 1087 54.38 23.90 -14.98
C ALA A 1087 53.27 24.49 -14.10
N ALA A 1088 52.88 25.75 -14.37
CA ALA A 1088 51.73 26.35 -13.71
C ALA A 1088 50.42 25.72 -14.21
N SER A 1089 49.42 25.62 -13.34
CA SER A 1089 48.08 25.13 -13.66
C SER A 1089 47.00 25.87 -12.86
N GLY A 1090 45.76 25.87 -13.37
CA GLY A 1090 44.65 26.61 -12.75
C GLY A 1090 44.94 28.12 -12.69
N ASN A 1091 44.75 28.72 -11.52
CA ASN A 1091 45.04 30.14 -11.27
C ASN A 1091 46.43 30.41 -10.65
N SER A 1092 47.31 29.40 -10.64
CA SER A 1092 48.68 29.56 -10.15
C SER A 1092 49.61 30.20 -11.19
N GLN A 1093 50.73 30.74 -10.72
CA GLN A 1093 51.86 31.14 -11.55
C GLN A 1093 53.14 30.54 -10.98
N LEU A 1094 54.08 30.19 -11.87
CA LEU A 1094 55.39 29.69 -11.49
C LEU A 1094 56.19 30.80 -10.79
N ALA A 1095 56.60 30.57 -9.54
CA ALA A 1095 57.36 31.55 -8.75
C ALA A 1095 58.87 31.35 -8.90
N VAL A 1096 59.34 30.11 -8.71
CA VAL A 1096 60.75 29.75 -8.88
C VAL A 1096 60.89 28.26 -9.16
N THR A 1097 61.95 27.89 -9.87
CA THR A 1097 62.37 26.50 -10.09
C THR A 1097 63.80 26.33 -9.58
N THR A 1098 64.02 25.34 -8.74
CA THR A 1098 65.37 24.95 -8.27
C THR A 1098 65.94 23.87 -9.18
N ALA A 1099 67.26 23.80 -9.30
CA ALA A 1099 67.89 22.85 -10.23
C ALA A 1099 67.71 21.39 -9.78
N ASN A 1100 67.70 21.13 -8.47
CA ASN A 1100 67.55 19.81 -7.88
C ASN A 1100 66.75 19.85 -6.57
N TRP A 1101 65.93 18.84 -6.34
CA TRP A 1101 65.39 18.47 -5.01
C TRP A 1101 66.39 17.71 -4.13
N ASN A 1102 66.15 17.71 -2.81
CA ASN A 1102 66.81 16.80 -1.88
C ASN A 1102 66.05 15.47 -1.81
N ARG A 1103 66.81 14.38 -1.70
CA ARG A 1103 66.33 13.01 -1.90
C ARG A 1103 66.64 12.18 -0.65
N PRO A 1104 65.69 11.38 -0.17
CA PRO A 1104 65.90 10.56 1.02
C PRO A 1104 67.01 9.53 0.77
N PRO A 1105 67.70 9.06 1.84
CA PRO A 1105 68.73 8.05 1.71
C PRO A 1105 68.24 6.78 0.98
N GLY A 1106 68.95 6.38 -0.08
CA GLY A 1106 68.60 5.19 -0.87
C GLY A 1106 67.70 5.44 -2.09
N ASP A 1107 67.34 6.70 -2.36
CA ASP A 1107 66.57 7.08 -3.55
C ASP A 1107 67.27 6.72 -4.90
N THR A 1108 66.47 6.28 -5.88
CA THR A 1108 66.90 5.93 -7.23
C THR A 1108 66.39 6.86 -8.34
N LEU A 1109 65.53 7.85 -8.03
CA LEU A 1109 64.88 8.69 -9.04
C LEU A 1109 65.82 9.72 -9.70
N GLY A 1110 66.99 9.95 -9.13
CA GLY A 1110 67.99 10.86 -9.67
C GLY A 1110 67.62 12.33 -9.46
N ASN A 1111 68.47 13.21 -9.99
CA ASN A 1111 68.30 14.65 -9.85
C ASN A 1111 67.15 15.17 -10.73
N HIS A 1112 66.28 15.99 -10.15
CA HIS A 1112 65.13 16.58 -10.84
C HIS A 1112 64.87 18.01 -10.35
N ALA A 1113 64.51 18.90 -11.28
CA ALA A 1113 64.15 20.29 -10.97
C ALA A 1113 62.76 20.36 -10.33
N VAL A 1114 62.58 21.20 -9.31
CA VAL A 1114 61.28 21.32 -8.61
C VAL A 1114 60.91 22.77 -8.35
N SER A 1115 59.60 23.02 -8.28
CA SER A 1115 59.04 24.37 -8.38
C SER A 1115 58.12 24.77 -7.24
N LEU A 1116 58.18 26.07 -6.93
CA LEU A 1116 57.21 26.78 -6.12
C LEU A 1116 56.30 27.60 -7.04
N TYR A 1117 55.05 27.76 -6.59
CA TYR A 1117 54.01 28.46 -7.28
C TYR A 1117 53.39 29.53 -6.39
N THR A 1118 52.86 30.57 -7.02
CA THR A 1118 52.07 31.58 -6.34
C THR A 1118 50.63 31.58 -6.86
N THR A 1119 49.67 31.60 -5.95
CA THR A 1119 48.23 31.66 -6.24
C THR A 1119 47.55 32.61 -5.24
N GLY A 1120 46.29 32.93 -5.45
CA GLY A 1120 45.53 33.85 -4.60
C GLY A 1120 44.53 34.66 -5.40
N GLY A 1121 43.93 35.67 -4.78
CA GLY A 1121 42.80 36.40 -5.36
C GLY A 1121 42.66 37.82 -4.84
N ALA A 1122 41.67 38.52 -5.38
CA ALA A 1122 41.37 39.90 -5.01
C ALA A 1122 40.79 39.98 -3.60
N LEU A 1123 41.21 41.01 -2.86
CA LEU A 1123 40.66 41.40 -1.57
C LEU A 1123 39.87 42.69 -1.72
N ASP A 1124 38.98 42.97 -0.77
CA ASP A 1124 38.38 44.29 -0.64
C ASP A 1124 39.43 45.26 -0.05
N PRO A 1125 39.92 46.25 -0.84
CA PRO A 1125 40.97 47.16 -0.38
C PRO A 1125 40.50 48.08 0.75
N SER A 1126 39.20 48.20 1.00
CA SER A 1126 38.65 49.00 2.11
C SER A 1126 38.67 48.27 3.45
N LYS A 1127 38.96 46.96 3.47
CA LYS A 1127 38.90 46.11 4.65
C LYS A 1127 40.28 45.62 5.07
N THR A 1128 40.45 45.42 6.37
CA THR A 1128 41.66 44.81 6.93
C THR A 1128 41.41 43.32 7.11
N VAL A 1129 42.30 42.48 6.56
CA VAL A 1129 42.27 41.03 6.79
C VAL A 1129 42.58 40.77 8.26
N ALA A 1130 41.81 39.89 8.88
CA ALA A 1130 42.02 39.41 10.24
C ALA A 1130 42.63 38.01 10.22
N THR A 1131 42.00 37.08 9.52
CA THR A 1131 42.45 35.68 9.43
C THR A 1131 42.28 35.12 8.03
N VAL A 1132 43.14 34.16 7.70
CA VAL A 1132 43.06 33.35 6.48
C VAL A 1132 42.93 31.89 6.90
N LYS A 1133 41.84 31.24 6.50
CA LYS A 1133 41.66 29.78 6.62
C LYS A 1133 42.13 29.13 5.33
N LEU A 1134 43.11 28.25 5.43
CA LEU A 1134 43.61 27.47 4.30
C LEU A 1134 42.63 26.33 3.93
N PRO A 1135 42.72 25.77 2.71
CA PRO A 1135 41.91 24.63 2.32
C PRO A 1135 42.12 23.43 3.26
N ASP A 1136 41.07 22.62 3.44
CA ASP A 1136 41.16 21.36 4.19
C ASP A 1136 41.75 20.23 3.33
N ASP A 1137 43.01 20.43 2.91
CA ASP A 1137 43.76 19.50 2.07
C ASP A 1137 45.24 19.52 2.50
N SER A 1138 45.74 18.41 3.04
CA SER A 1138 47.12 18.30 3.50
C SER A 1138 48.14 18.16 2.37
N GLY A 1139 47.73 17.97 1.12
CA GLY A 1139 48.61 17.95 -0.06
C GLY A 1139 49.01 19.34 -0.55
N ILE A 1140 48.43 20.41 0.01
CA ILE A 1140 48.80 21.80 -0.26
C ILE A 1140 49.79 22.26 0.81
N HIS A 1141 50.98 22.66 0.36
CA HIS A 1141 52.05 23.13 1.23
C HIS A 1141 52.33 24.63 0.98
N VAL A 1142 52.03 25.46 1.98
CA VAL A 1142 52.17 26.93 1.89
C VAL A 1142 53.39 27.37 2.71
N PHE A 1143 54.37 27.98 2.05
CA PHE A 1143 55.60 28.47 2.67
C PHE A 1143 55.46 29.91 3.14
N ALA A 1144 54.74 30.75 2.39
CA ALA A 1144 54.52 32.13 2.76
C ALA A 1144 53.18 32.67 2.27
N LEU A 1145 52.66 33.67 2.97
CA LEU A 1145 51.48 34.44 2.59
C LEU A 1145 51.84 35.91 2.50
N SER A 1146 51.16 36.66 1.64
CA SER A 1146 51.34 38.11 1.49
C SER A 1146 50.01 38.79 1.20
N VAL A 1147 49.78 39.94 1.82
CA VAL A 1147 48.69 40.87 1.51
C VAL A 1147 49.32 42.09 0.87
N GLY A 1148 48.92 42.45 -0.35
CA GLY A 1148 49.53 43.54 -1.11
C GLY A 1148 48.57 44.42 -1.88
#